data_AF-A0A438EU74-F1
#
_entry.id   AF-A0A438EU74-F1
#
_cell.length_a   1.000
_cell.length_b   1.000
_cell.length_c   1.000
_cell.angle_alpha   90.00
_cell.angle_beta   90.00
_cell.angle_gamma   90.00
#
_symmetry.space_group_name_H-M   'P 1'
#
loop_
_entity.id
_entity.type
_entity.pdbx_description
1 polymer ?
#
loop_
_entity_poly.entity_id
_entity_poly.type
_entity_poly.pdbx_seq_one_letter_code
_entity_poly.pdbx_strand_id
1 'polypeptide(L)'
;MGESGLHACGLFVLTVMMVVGVGASCGGAPGLLNSESTETTSWRNLLANGLACTPQMGWNSWNHFGCKIDENLIKETADAMVSSGLAALGYHYVNLDDCWGEKNRDSDGNLVAKHSAFPSGIKALADYVHKKGLKLGIYSDAGTQTCSKTMPGSLGHEEQDAKTFASWEVDYLKYDNCENSGIRPQERYIKMSKALLNSGRSIFFSLCEWGQEDPATWAKDVGNSWRTTGDIEDNWDSMTSRADENDKWAAHAGPGGWNDPDMLEVGNGGMTKEEYQSHFSIWALAKAPLLIGCDVRSMDNSTFELLSNKEVIAVNQDDIYLIGSDIVFCKSSSIPLACNLLLIDAAYELGVQGRKVKKDGNLEVWAGPLSDNKVAVVLWNRGSSQANMTAHWSDIGLSPSAVVDARDLWADSYELKLFFGGYDLQELSSYARVAEKGKMGEIRIFHLVKAEWNSYNHFPCKLSEELIHQIADAMVSTGLSALGYKYINLDDCWAELNRDSKGNLVPKASIFPSGMKALADYIHSKGSRLEFMLMPEWNDMHFPTLEFLWNDCFVAYWLNPEALICHVLGIHDTHVASGRERYSNMSKALLNTGRPIFYSLCEWGQDNPATWASSIGNSWRTTGDIKDTWESMTSRADLNDVWASYAGPGGWNDPDMLEVGNGGMSTEEYRSHFSIWALAKAPLLIGCDIRSMDNETFELLSNKEVIEVNQDKLGAQGKKVKKTGDLEVWSGPLSDNRVAVVLWNRESSEATIIADWSDIGLNSSAVVDARDLWTHSTIYSIRHQLKATVEAHACKMYALTPH
;
A
#
# COMPACT_ATOMS: atom_id res chain seq x y z
N MET A 1 50.96 -3.78 -49.52
CA MET A 1 51.62 -2.54 -49.97
C MET A 1 50.50 -1.52 -50.11
N GLY A 2 50.44 -0.38 -49.46
CA GLY A 2 51.31 0.38 -48.58
C GLY A 2 50.53 1.67 -48.27
N GLU A 3 50.87 2.30 -47.16
CA GLU A 3 50.19 3.39 -46.45
C GLU A 3 49.91 4.67 -47.25
N SER A 4 48.90 5.45 -46.81
CA SER A 4 49.06 6.75 -46.11
C SER A 4 48.05 7.84 -46.54
N GLY A 5 47.53 8.60 -45.56
CA GLY A 5 47.14 10.02 -45.76
C GLY A 5 45.74 10.48 -45.32
N LEU A 6 45.69 11.04 -44.10
CA LEU A 6 44.68 11.89 -43.44
C LEU A 6 43.67 12.70 -44.29
N HIS A 7 42.42 12.80 -43.81
CA HIS A 7 41.84 14.08 -43.31
C HIS A 7 40.59 13.83 -42.45
N ALA A 8 40.61 14.34 -41.22
CA ALA A 8 39.51 14.32 -40.26
C ALA A 8 38.53 15.49 -40.49
N CYS A 9 37.23 15.23 -40.37
CA CYS A 9 36.20 16.24 -40.17
C CYS A 9 35.24 15.71 -39.10
N GLY A 10 35.30 16.29 -37.90
CA GLY A 10 34.44 15.95 -36.78
C GLY A 10 33.09 16.67 -36.89
N LEU A 11 32.01 15.92 -36.75
CA LEU A 11 30.67 16.45 -36.52
C LEU A 11 30.38 16.38 -35.01
N PHE A 12 30.23 17.54 -34.38
CA PHE A 12 29.72 17.67 -33.02
C PHE A 12 28.19 17.47 -33.05
N VAL A 13 27.68 16.46 -32.34
CA VAL A 13 26.26 16.32 -32.01
C VAL A 13 26.07 16.76 -30.56
N LEU A 14 25.25 17.78 -30.38
CA LEU A 14 24.83 18.33 -29.09
C LEU A 14 23.87 17.34 -28.41
N THR A 15 24.28 16.72 -27.31
CA THR A 15 23.38 15.93 -26.46
C THR A 15 22.81 16.84 -25.38
N VAL A 16 21.52 17.17 -25.49
CA VAL A 16 20.76 17.82 -24.41
C VAL A 16 20.38 16.73 -23.40
N MET A 17 21.03 16.72 -22.23
CA MET A 17 20.58 15.94 -21.09
C MET A 17 19.35 16.60 -20.47
N MET A 18 18.16 16.03 -20.67
CA MET A 18 17.02 16.29 -19.80
C MET A 18 17.21 15.47 -18.51
N VAL A 19 17.48 16.17 -17.41
CA VAL A 19 17.41 15.62 -16.06
C VAL A 19 15.93 15.64 -15.67
N VAL A 20 15.31 14.47 -15.57
CA VAL A 20 13.95 14.32 -15.03
C VAL A 20 14.10 14.05 -13.53
N GLY A 21 13.81 15.07 -12.71
CA GLY A 21 13.71 14.91 -11.26
C GLY A 21 12.48 14.07 -10.90
N VAL A 22 12.69 12.96 -10.20
CA VAL A 22 11.62 12.10 -9.69
C VAL A 22 11.10 12.74 -8.40
N GLY A 23 9.99 13.46 -8.49
CA GLY A 23 9.14 13.78 -7.34
C GLY A 23 8.04 12.74 -7.25
N ALA A 24 7.95 12.02 -6.13
CA ALA A 24 6.78 11.21 -5.83
C ALA A 24 5.55 12.12 -5.76
N SER A 25 4.61 11.97 -6.69
CA SER A 25 3.33 12.67 -6.67
C SER A 25 2.24 11.69 -6.23
N CYS A 26 1.54 11.99 -5.14
CA CYS A 26 0.29 11.29 -4.84
C CYS A 26 -0.75 11.70 -5.94
N GLY A 27 -1.33 10.72 -6.65
CA GLY A 27 -2.00 10.94 -7.94
C GLY A 27 -3.23 11.88 -7.91
N GLY A 28 -3.13 13.00 -8.64
CA GLY A 28 -4.26 13.85 -9.01
C GLY A 28 -4.11 14.29 -10.47
N ALA A 29 -4.99 13.82 -11.35
CA ALA A 29 -5.00 14.26 -12.74
C ALA A 29 -5.64 15.66 -12.88
N PRO A 30 -5.05 16.61 -13.62
CA PRO A 30 -5.71 17.88 -13.94
C PRO A 30 -6.56 17.69 -15.20
N GLY A 31 -7.89 17.77 -15.05
CA GLY A 31 -8.84 17.75 -16.16
C GLY A 31 -9.52 19.11 -16.34
N LEU A 32 -9.06 19.89 -17.33
CA LEU A 32 -9.85 20.95 -17.96
C LEU A 32 -11.08 20.30 -18.62
N LEU A 33 -12.30 20.79 -18.35
CA LEU A 33 -13.41 20.92 -19.32
C LEU A 33 -14.61 21.65 -18.69
N ASN A 34 -15.11 22.66 -19.43
CA ASN A 34 -16.35 23.40 -19.19
C ASN A 34 -17.59 22.52 -19.40
N SER A 35 -18.54 22.57 -18.46
CA SER A 35 -19.98 22.70 -18.75
C SER A 35 -20.77 22.98 -17.47
N GLU A 36 -21.61 24.02 -17.51
CA GLU A 36 -22.51 24.44 -16.44
C GLU A 36 -23.58 23.37 -16.11
N SER A 37 -23.71 23.00 -14.84
CA SER A 37 -25.01 22.67 -14.22
C SER A 37 -24.92 22.60 -12.70
N THR A 38 -25.56 23.60 -12.06
CA THR A 38 -26.23 23.64 -10.74
C THR A 38 -25.53 23.07 -9.49
N GLU A 39 -25.22 24.02 -8.60
CA GLU A 39 -24.64 23.88 -7.26
C GLU A 39 -25.38 22.93 -6.31
N THR A 40 -24.66 21.91 -5.85
CA THR A 40 -24.69 21.46 -4.46
C THR A 40 -23.23 21.38 -4.00
N THR A 41 -22.84 22.23 -3.05
CA THR A 41 -21.50 22.30 -2.46
C THR A 41 -21.12 20.98 -1.78
N SER A 42 -20.47 20.11 -2.54
CA SER A 42 -19.62 19.03 -2.04
C SER A 42 -18.27 19.65 -1.68
N TRP A 43 -17.85 19.49 -0.42
CA TRP A 43 -16.53 19.86 0.07
C TRP A 43 -15.46 19.09 -0.71
N ARG A 44 -14.80 19.76 -1.65
CA ARG A 44 -13.65 19.25 -2.40
C ARG A 44 -12.37 19.65 -1.66
N ASN A 45 -11.52 18.67 -1.33
CA ASN A 45 -10.20 18.86 -0.73
C ASN A 45 -9.40 19.90 -1.53
N LEU A 46 -9.03 21.02 -0.90
CA LEU A 46 -8.35 22.14 -1.55
C LEU A 46 -6.87 21.84 -1.86
N LEU A 47 -6.22 20.92 -1.15
CA LEU A 47 -4.77 20.67 -1.24
C LEU A 47 -4.41 19.21 -1.57
N ALA A 48 -4.88 18.69 -2.70
CA ALA A 48 -4.30 17.47 -3.30
C ALA A 48 -3.04 17.84 -4.11
N ASN A 49 -2.02 18.44 -3.47
CA ASN A 49 -0.82 18.94 -4.16
C ASN A 49 0.24 17.85 -4.43
N GLY A 50 -0.03 16.60 -4.03
CA GLY A 50 0.84 15.44 -4.26
C GLY A 50 2.09 15.41 -3.38
N LEU A 51 2.21 16.28 -2.38
CA LEU A 51 3.32 16.35 -1.44
C LEU A 51 2.94 15.76 -0.07
N ALA A 52 3.94 15.54 0.79
CA ALA A 52 3.76 15.08 2.16
C ALA A 52 3.08 13.70 2.28
N CYS A 53 3.26 12.80 1.31
CA CYS A 53 2.74 11.43 1.44
C CYS A 53 3.36 10.73 2.69
N THR A 54 4.58 11.12 3.11
CA THR A 54 5.20 10.88 4.43
C THR A 54 5.58 12.21 5.11
N PRO A 55 5.88 12.22 6.44
CA PRO A 55 6.35 13.42 7.12
C PRO A 55 7.63 13.97 6.48
N GLN A 56 7.75 15.29 6.37
CA GLN A 56 8.95 15.90 5.78
C GLN A 56 10.20 15.66 6.63
N MET A 57 11.33 15.43 5.97
CA MET A 57 12.65 15.31 6.59
C MET A 57 13.61 16.34 6.02
N GLY A 58 14.36 17.02 6.89
CA GLY A 58 15.27 18.06 6.47
C GLY A 58 16.00 18.73 7.62
N TRP A 59 16.39 19.97 7.40
CA TRP A 59 17.11 20.82 8.35
C TRP A 59 16.50 22.23 8.32
N ASN A 60 16.47 22.92 9.46
CA ASN A 60 16.05 24.31 9.57
C ASN A 60 17.09 25.13 10.35
N SER A 61 17.33 26.38 9.92
CA SER A 61 18.36 27.24 10.50
C SER A 61 18.08 27.82 11.89
N TRP A 62 16.83 27.78 12.39
CA TRP A 62 16.38 28.59 13.53
C TRP A 62 17.01 28.19 14.87
N ASN A 63 16.86 26.94 15.30
CA ASN A 63 17.20 26.52 16.66
C ASN A 63 18.65 26.84 17.04
N HIS A 64 19.59 26.60 16.12
CA HIS A 64 21.02 26.84 16.37
C HIS A 64 21.48 28.25 15.99
N PHE A 65 21.03 28.79 14.85
CA PHE A 65 21.61 30.01 14.28
C PHE A 65 20.75 31.26 14.51
N GLY A 66 19.44 31.10 14.74
CA GLY A 66 18.48 32.21 14.76
C GLY A 66 18.67 33.13 13.56
N CYS A 67 18.82 34.43 13.80
CA CYS A 67 19.03 35.43 12.74
C CYS A 67 20.47 35.55 12.22
N LYS A 68 21.39 34.64 12.59
CA LYS A 68 22.79 34.65 12.14
C LYS A 68 22.99 33.71 10.96
N ILE A 69 22.24 33.95 9.89
CA ILE A 69 22.29 33.15 8.66
C ILE A 69 22.81 33.97 7.48
N ASP A 70 23.57 33.31 6.60
CA ASP A 70 24.05 33.87 5.34
C ASP A 70 24.17 32.79 4.25
N GLU A 71 24.39 33.19 3.00
CA GLU A 71 24.48 32.28 1.86
C GLU A 71 25.56 31.21 2.02
N ASN A 72 26.72 31.53 2.61
CA ASN A 72 27.80 30.56 2.75
C ASN A 72 27.46 29.49 3.77
N LEU A 73 26.91 29.90 4.92
CA LEU A 73 26.41 28.98 5.94
C LEU A 73 25.46 27.95 5.32
N ILE A 74 24.49 28.41 4.53
CA ILE A 74 23.48 27.51 3.95
C ILE A 74 24.08 26.56 2.90
N LYS A 75 25.03 27.05 2.09
CA LYS A 75 25.75 26.19 1.13
C LYS A 75 26.59 25.14 1.85
N GLU A 76 27.31 25.52 2.92
CA GLU A 76 28.08 24.59 3.74
C GLU A 76 27.20 23.56 4.44
N THR A 77 26.03 23.97 4.93
CA THR A 77 25.02 23.06 5.50
C THR A 77 24.53 22.07 4.46
N ALA A 78 24.18 22.52 3.25
CA ALA A 78 23.78 21.62 2.16
C ALA A 78 24.91 20.63 1.80
N ASP A 79 26.16 21.08 1.77
CA ASP A 79 27.32 20.22 1.55
C ASP A 79 27.53 19.21 2.69
N ALA A 80 27.34 19.63 3.94
CA ALA A 80 27.43 18.76 5.11
C ALA A 80 26.33 17.69 5.12
N MET A 81 25.09 18.03 4.76
CA MET A 81 23.98 17.08 4.66
C MET A 81 24.26 15.98 3.62
N VAL A 82 24.85 16.34 2.47
CA VAL A 82 25.25 15.34 1.46
C VAL A 82 26.46 14.53 1.92
N SER A 83 27.53 15.20 2.36
CA SER A 83 28.81 14.53 2.66
C SER A 83 28.76 13.65 3.91
N SER A 84 27.92 13.96 4.89
CA SER A 84 27.66 13.11 6.06
C SER A 84 26.76 11.91 5.75
N GLY A 85 26.06 11.90 4.61
CA GLY A 85 25.09 10.87 4.26
C GLY A 85 23.67 11.10 4.78
N LEU A 86 23.39 12.18 5.54
CA LEU A 86 22.03 12.54 5.97
C LEU A 86 21.07 12.68 4.78
N ALA A 87 21.52 13.28 3.68
CA ALA A 87 20.73 13.38 2.46
C ALA A 87 20.29 12.00 1.93
N ALA A 88 21.17 10.99 2.00
CA ALA A 88 20.86 9.64 1.54
C ALA A 88 19.89 8.88 2.47
N LEU A 89 19.66 9.41 3.68
CA LEU A 89 18.72 8.87 4.67
C LEU A 89 17.32 9.49 4.58
N GLY A 90 17.12 10.46 3.69
CA GLY A 90 15.82 11.13 3.48
C GLY A 90 15.79 12.61 3.86
N TYR A 91 16.81 13.15 4.52
CA TYR A 91 16.86 14.56 4.90
C TYR A 91 17.14 15.45 3.67
N HIS A 92 16.09 15.86 2.97
CA HIS A 92 16.20 16.53 1.68
C HIS A 92 15.90 18.04 1.70
N TYR A 93 15.14 18.53 2.69
CA TYR A 93 14.82 19.96 2.78
C TYR A 93 15.90 20.73 3.54
N VAL A 94 16.41 21.82 2.94
CA VAL A 94 17.29 22.81 3.57
C VAL A 94 16.47 24.09 3.74
N ASN A 95 15.94 24.33 4.94
CA ASN A 95 14.97 25.40 5.18
C ASN A 95 15.65 26.63 5.76
N LEU A 96 15.53 27.76 5.07
CA LEU A 96 15.77 29.08 5.64
C LEU A 96 14.63 29.43 6.58
N ASP A 97 14.97 29.84 7.80
CA ASP A 97 14.01 30.45 8.72
C ASP A 97 14.04 31.99 8.62
N ASP A 98 13.50 32.70 9.60
CA ASP A 98 13.39 34.17 9.60
C ASP A 98 14.76 34.89 9.38
N CYS A 99 14.72 36.20 9.13
CA CYS A 99 15.88 37.09 8.96
C CYS A 99 16.66 36.96 7.63
N TRP A 100 16.15 36.24 6.62
CA TRP A 100 16.79 36.12 5.30
C TRP A 100 16.55 37.35 4.38
N GLY A 101 15.47 38.09 4.59
CA GLY A 101 15.04 39.20 3.73
C GLY A 101 15.53 40.59 4.16
N GLU A 102 15.42 41.55 3.25
CA GLU A 102 15.55 42.97 3.57
C GLU A 102 14.40 43.44 4.45
N LYS A 103 14.63 44.53 5.19
CA LYS A 103 13.62 45.13 6.08
C LYS A 103 12.38 45.62 5.34
N ASN A 104 12.52 46.01 4.08
CA ASN A 104 11.45 46.55 3.27
C ASN A 104 11.35 45.77 1.95
N ARG A 105 10.13 45.70 1.41
CA ARG A 105 9.89 45.28 0.02
C ARG A 105 10.55 46.27 -0.95
N ASP A 106 10.82 45.83 -2.18
CA ASP A 106 11.24 46.73 -3.25
C ASP A 106 10.10 47.68 -3.70
N SER A 107 10.39 48.53 -4.68
CA SER A 107 9.41 49.48 -5.23
C SER A 107 8.22 48.81 -5.93
N ASP A 108 8.37 47.57 -6.35
CA ASP A 108 7.34 46.79 -7.02
C ASP A 108 6.54 45.92 -6.03
N GLY A 109 6.90 45.97 -4.74
CA GLY A 109 6.24 45.25 -3.66
C GLY A 109 6.77 43.83 -3.43
N ASN A 110 7.86 43.42 -4.06
CA ASN A 110 8.41 42.07 -3.87
C ASN A 110 9.24 41.99 -2.59
N LEU A 111 9.27 40.80 -1.97
CA LEU A 111 10.28 40.46 -0.99
C LEU A 111 11.67 40.44 -1.64
N VAL A 112 12.67 40.93 -0.91
CA VAL A 112 14.05 41.04 -1.40
C VAL A 112 14.97 40.29 -0.45
N ALA A 113 15.88 39.48 -0.98
CA ALA A 113 16.90 38.82 -0.17
C ALA A 113 17.86 39.87 0.42
N LYS A 114 18.27 39.70 1.67
CA LYS A 114 19.18 40.64 2.32
C LYS A 114 20.54 40.65 1.61
N HIS A 115 20.90 41.73 0.92
CA HIS A 115 22.07 41.78 0.05
C HIS A 115 23.38 41.49 0.77
N SER A 116 23.48 41.88 2.05
CA SER A 116 24.67 41.64 2.85
C SER A 116 24.87 40.16 3.23
N ALA A 117 23.80 39.38 3.28
CA ALA A 117 23.82 37.98 3.73
C ALA A 117 23.64 37.00 2.55
N PHE A 118 22.81 37.37 1.56
CA PHE A 118 22.50 36.58 0.37
C PHE A 118 22.82 37.38 -0.90
N PRO A 119 24.10 37.75 -1.13
CA PRO A 119 24.50 38.64 -2.22
C PRO A 119 24.19 38.09 -3.62
N SER A 120 24.09 36.77 -3.77
CA SER A 120 23.72 36.13 -5.04
C SER A 120 22.20 36.00 -5.26
N GLY A 121 21.39 36.30 -4.24
CA GLY A 121 19.94 36.12 -4.23
C GLY A 121 19.48 34.68 -3.98
N ILE A 122 18.20 34.51 -3.65
CA ILE A 122 17.63 33.21 -3.26
C ILE A 122 17.58 32.21 -4.42
N LYS A 123 17.30 32.65 -5.66
CA LYS A 123 17.32 31.76 -6.82
C LYS A 123 18.66 31.07 -7.02
N ALA A 124 19.77 31.82 -6.88
CA ALA A 124 21.11 31.24 -7.02
C ALA A 124 21.43 30.24 -5.90
N LEU A 125 20.91 30.48 -4.70
CA LEU A 125 21.00 29.54 -3.58
C LEU A 125 20.15 28.28 -3.83
N ALA A 126 18.93 28.42 -4.35
CA ALA A 126 18.07 27.31 -4.74
C ALA A 126 18.76 26.43 -5.79
N ASP A 127 19.32 27.03 -6.83
CA ASP A 127 20.07 26.33 -7.88
C ASP A 127 21.26 25.55 -7.31
N TYR A 128 21.95 26.10 -6.30
CA TYR A 128 23.04 25.41 -5.62
C TYR A 128 22.52 24.17 -4.86
N VAL A 129 21.45 24.33 -4.09
CA VAL A 129 20.83 23.26 -3.29
C VAL A 129 20.26 22.16 -4.20
N HIS A 130 19.56 22.51 -5.28
CA HIS A 130 19.04 21.55 -6.25
C HIS A 130 20.14 20.77 -6.97
N LYS A 131 21.27 21.40 -7.29
CA LYS A 131 22.42 20.71 -7.88
C LYS A 131 23.00 19.63 -6.97
N LYS A 132 22.72 19.67 -5.67
CA LYS A 132 23.10 18.67 -4.66
C LYS A 132 22.05 17.57 -4.49
N GLY A 133 20.93 17.62 -5.22
CA GLY A 133 19.80 16.71 -5.06
C GLY A 133 18.94 17.01 -3.82
N LEU A 134 19.09 18.20 -3.23
CA LEU A 134 18.32 18.68 -2.08
C LEU A 134 17.22 19.66 -2.55
N LYS A 135 16.36 20.09 -1.63
CA LYS A 135 15.26 21.02 -1.82
C LYS A 135 15.43 22.25 -0.93
N LEU A 136 15.12 23.45 -1.43
CA LEU A 136 15.23 24.69 -0.65
C LEU A 136 13.88 25.09 -0.05
N GLY A 137 13.86 25.32 1.27
CA GLY A 137 12.74 25.94 1.95
C GLY A 137 13.00 27.40 2.31
N ILE A 138 11.91 28.15 2.41
CA ILE A 138 11.91 29.56 2.82
C ILE A 138 10.89 29.80 3.92
N TYR A 139 11.01 30.95 4.58
CA TYR A 139 10.12 31.37 5.65
C TYR A 139 9.42 32.69 5.30
N SER A 140 8.16 32.81 5.70
CA SER A 140 7.45 34.08 5.79
C SER A 140 6.39 34.01 6.88
N ASP A 141 5.56 35.04 6.98
CA ASP A 141 4.56 35.19 8.03
C ASP A 141 3.20 35.56 7.44
N ALA A 142 2.13 34.97 7.97
CA ALA A 142 0.73 35.33 7.74
C ALA A 142 0.35 36.64 8.47
N GLY A 143 1.21 37.64 8.38
CA GLY A 143 1.16 38.90 9.10
C GLY A 143 1.87 39.99 8.34
N THR A 144 1.90 41.19 8.91
CA THR A 144 2.54 42.36 8.24
C THR A 144 4.05 42.36 8.38
N GLN A 145 4.60 41.73 9.42
CA GLN A 145 6.03 41.52 9.65
C GLN A 145 6.23 40.11 10.20
N THR A 146 7.43 39.57 10.02
CA THR A 146 7.82 38.31 10.64
C THR A 146 8.01 38.45 12.14
N CYS A 147 8.09 37.33 12.87
CA CYS A 147 8.24 37.33 14.33
C CYS A 147 9.49 38.09 14.83
N SER A 148 10.62 38.03 14.11
CA SER A 148 11.81 38.83 14.42
C SER A 148 11.65 40.33 14.16
N LYS A 149 10.63 40.72 13.39
CA LYS A 149 10.39 42.09 12.90
C LYS A 149 11.53 42.66 12.07
N THR A 150 12.35 41.79 11.49
CA THR A 150 13.51 42.19 10.67
C THR A 150 13.19 42.23 9.19
N MET A 151 12.11 41.57 8.75
CA MET A 151 11.64 41.56 7.37
C MET A 151 10.10 41.57 7.29
N PRO A 152 9.52 41.93 6.12
CA PRO A 152 8.06 41.93 5.92
C PRO A 152 7.47 40.52 5.97
N GLY A 153 6.24 40.41 6.48
CA GLY A 153 5.39 39.23 6.27
C GLY A 153 4.63 39.35 4.95
N SER A 154 3.84 38.32 4.61
CA SER A 154 3.13 38.23 3.31
C SER A 154 1.64 38.57 3.37
N LEU A 155 1.11 39.06 4.50
CA LEU A 155 -0.32 39.43 4.60
C LEU A 155 -0.67 40.53 3.60
N GLY A 156 -1.60 40.24 2.69
CA GLY A 156 -2.01 41.14 1.60
C GLY A 156 -1.09 41.12 0.36
N HIS A 157 -0.03 40.31 0.37
CA HIS A 157 0.91 40.11 -0.74
C HIS A 157 1.02 38.63 -1.16
N GLU A 158 0.09 37.77 -0.73
CA GLU A 158 0.21 36.32 -0.82
C GLU A 158 0.44 35.83 -2.26
N GLU A 159 -0.33 36.33 -3.23
CA GLU A 159 -0.19 35.97 -4.64
C GLU A 159 1.14 36.42 -5.26
N GLN A 160 1.64 37.58 -4.85
CA GLN A 160 2.90 38.14 -5.35
C GLN A 160 4.08 37.36 -4.78
N ASP A 161 4.05 37.06 -3.48
CA ASP A 161 5.11 36.36 -2.79
C ASP A 161 5.17 34.90 -3.21
N ALA A 162 4.03 34.22 -3.36
CA ALA A 162 3.99 32.86 -3.90
C ALA A 162 4.60 32.76 -5.31
N LYS A 163 4.31 33.73 -6.20
CA LYS A 163 4.96 33.81 -7.53
C LYS A 163 6.46 34.08 -7.43
N THR A 164 6.87 34.92 -6.49
CA THR A 164 8.29 35.21 -6.23
C THR A 164 9.02 33.94 -5.79
N PHE A 165 8.48 33.21 -4.81
CA PHE A 165 9.03 31.93 -4.33
C PHE A 165 9.10 30.89 -5.45
N ALA A 166 8.05 30.75 -6.26
CA ALA A 166 8.05 29.86 -7.41
C ALA A 166 9.09 30.26 -8.47
N SER A 167 9.28 31.56 -8.72
CA SER A 167 10.31 32.07 -9.65
C SER A 167 11.73 31.84 -9.13
N TRP A 168 11.90 31.77 -7.81
CA TRP A 168 13.16 31.39 -7.17
C TRP A 168 13.34 29.88 -7.05
N GLU A 169 12.35 29.10 -7.51
CA GLU A 169 12.32 27.64 -7.43
C GLU A 169 12.36 27.09 -5.99
N VAL A 170 11.77 27.82 -5.05
CA VAL A 170 11.56 27.32 -3.67
C VAL A 170 10.66 26.07 -3.68
N ASP A 171 10.92 25.13 -2.77
CA ASP A 171 10.22 23.85 -2.66
C ASP A 171 9.37 23.73 -1.39
N TYR A 172 9.61 24.59 -0.39
CA TYR A 172 8.98 24.54 0.92
C TYR A 172 8.76 25.96 1.47
N LEU A 173 7.59 26.22 2.07
CA LEU A 173 7.29 27.44 2.80
C LEU A 173 6.88 27.11 4.24
N LYS A 174 7.64 27.58 5.22
CA LYS A 174 7.17 27.76 6.61
C LYS A 174 6.47 29.11 6.69
N TYR A 175 5.24 29.13 7.18
CA TYR A 175 4.40 30.32 7.21
C TYR A 175 3.87 30.57 8.60
N ASP A 176 4.35 31.65 9.22
CA ASP A 176 4.19 31.96 10.64
C ASP A 176 2.95 32.82 10.94
N ASN A 177 2.73 33.22 12.18
CA ASN A 177 1.47 33.80 12.65
C ASN A 177 1.62 35.11 13.46
N CYS A 178 2.79 35.75 13.45
CA CYS A 178 3.01 37.04 14.11
C CYS A 178 2.32 38.21 13.38
N GLU A 179 2.18 39.37 14.02
CA GLU A 179 1.66 40.62 13.42
C GLU A 179 0.43 40.46 12.49
N ASN A 180 -0.48 39.57 12.89
CA ASN A 180 -1.58 39.04 12.07
C ASN A 180 -2.82 39.96 11.94
N SER A 181 -2.72 41.19 12.45
CA SER A 181 -3.79 42.21 12.44
C SER A 181 -5.11 41.77 13.09
N GLY A 182 -5.09 40.77 13.96
CA GLY A 182 -6.29 40.22 14.60
C GLY A 182 -7.19 39.39 13.67
N ILE A 183 -6.70 39.08 12.46
CA ILE A 183 -7.42 38.24 11.50
C ILE A 183 -7.16 36.78 11.86
N ARG A 184 -8.20 35.94 11.83
CA ARG A 184 -8.10 34.54 12.23
C ARG A 184 -7.20 33.73 11.28
N PRO A 185 -6.48 32.70 11.78
CA PRO A 185 -5.61 31.86 10.95
C PRO A 185 -6.33 31.26 9.74
N GLN A 186 -7.54 30.73 9.91
CA GLN A 186 -8.30 30.08 8.83
C GLN A 186 -8.59 31.02 7.66
N GLU A 187 -8.66 32.33 7.88
CA GLU A 187 -8.83 33.31 6.79
C GLU A 187 -7.53 33.61 6.06
N ARG A 188 -6.41 33.70 6.78
CA ARG A 188 -5.11 34.10 6.22
C ARG A 188 -4.37 32.94 5.55
N TYR A 189 -4.31 31.79 6.21
CA TYR A 189 -3.61 30.62 5.69
C TYR A 189 -4.25 30.06 4.42
N ILE A 190 -5.57 30.13 4.28
CA ILE A 190 -6.29 29.75 3.04
C ILE A 190 -5.87 30.62 1.85
N LYS A 191 -5.58 31.92 2.06
CA LYS A 191 -5.12 32.81 0.99
C LYS A 191 -3.75 32.41 0.48
N MET A 192 -2.81 32.16 1.38
CA MET A 192 -1.47 31.69 1.00
C MET A 192 -1.52 30.31 0.35
N SER A 193 -2.31 29.38 0.89
CA SER A 193 -2.53 28.05 0.28
C SER A 193 -2.95 28.16 -1.19
N LYS A 194 -3.98 28.97 -1.49
CA LYS A 194 -4.43 29.23 -2.85
C LYS A 194 -3.37 29.91 -3.71
N ALA A 195 -2.62 30.86 -3.15
CA ALA A 195 -1.55 31.55 -3.86
C ALA A 195 -0.43 30.58 -4.27
N LEU A 196 -0.03 29.67 -3.39
CA LEU A 196 0.98 28.63 -3.68
C LEU A 196 0.48 27.66 -4.77
N LEU A 197 -0.76 27.17 -4.68
CA LEU A 197 -1.35 26.31 -5.71
C LEU A 197 -1.39 27.00 -7.09
N ASN A 198 -1.66 28.30 -7.12
CA ASN A 198 -1.72 29.09 -8.35
C ASN A 198 -0.35 29.59 -8.84
N SER A 199 0.72 29.34 -8.09
CA SER A 199 2.07 29.82 -8.43
C SER A 199 2.70 29.07 -9.63
N GLY A 200 2.18 27.89 -9.96
CA GLY A 200 2.71 27.02 -11.01
C GLY A 200 3.85 26.10 -10.58
N ARG A 201 4.22 26.08 -9.29
CA ARG A 201 5.19 25.15 -8.70
C ARG A 201 4.60 24.48 -7.46
N SER A 202 4.84 23.18 -7.29
CA SER A 202 4.47 22.47 -6.06
C SER A 202 5.41 22.88 -4.93
N ILE A 203 4.89 23.63 -3.95
CA ILE A 203 5.63 24.09 -2.77
C ILE A 203 4.97 23.46 -1.54
N PHE A 204 5.77 22.76 -0.72
CA PHE A 204 5.30 22.19 0.55
C PHE A 204 4.87 23.35 1.47
N PHE A 205 3.66 23.28 2.03
CA PHE A 205 3.13 24.37 2.85
C PHE A 205 3.04 23.97 4.33
N SER A 206 3.92 24.52 5.16
CA SER A 206 3.97 24.29 6.60
C SER A 206 3.39 25.47 7.37
N LEU A 207 2.33 25.21 8.13
CA LEU A 207 1.63 26.20 8.94
C LEU A 207 2.28 26.31 10.33
N CYS A 208 2.53 27.53 10.77
CA CYS A 208 3.15 27.81 12.06
C CYS A 208 2.30 28.82 12.84
N GLU A 209 1.14 28.37 13.35
CA GLU A 209 0.24 29.18 14.19
C GLU A 209 0.21 28.76 15.67
N TRP A 210 1.12 27.87 16.05
CA TRP A 210 1.39 27.43 17.43
C TRP A 210 0.28 26.63 18.12
N GLY A 211 -0.60 25.98 17.36
CA GLY A 211 -1.80 25.30 17.85
C GLY A 211 -3.00 26.24 18.07
N GLN A 212 -2.94 27.49 17.63
CA GLN A 212 -3.95 28.51 17.89
C GLN A 212 -5.22 28.28 17.07
N GLU A 213 -6.32 27.95 17.75
CA GLU A 213 -7.57 27.52 17.11
C GLU A 213 -7.48 26.13 16.46
N ASP A 214 -6.71 25.23 17.09
CA ASP A 214 -6.73 23.79 16.87
C ASP A 214 -6.52 23.37 15.39
N PRO A 215 -5.35 23.66 14.79
CA PRO A 215 -5.07 23.45 13.36
C PRO A 215 -5.27 22.01 12.91
N ALA A 216 -5.07 21.02 13.78
CA ALA A 216 -5.37 19.62 13.50
C ALA A 216 -6.79 19.38 12.96
N THR A 217 -7.75 20.26 13.31
CA THR A 217 -9.15 20.13 12.91
C THR A 217 -9.48 20.76 11.54
N TRP A 218 -8.58 21.57 10.96
CA TRP A 218 -8.87 22.33 9.72
C TRP A 218 -7.70 22.47 8.75
N ALA A 219 -6.46 22.37 9.20
CA ALA A 219 -5.26 22.67 8.41
C ALA A 219 -4.94 21.60 7.36
N LYS A 220 -5.47 20.39 7.50
CA LYS A 220 -5.29 19.29 6.52
C LYS A 220 -5.75 19.63 5.11
N ASP A 221 -6.79 20.45 4.99
CA ASP A 221 -7.28 20.93 3.69
C ASP A 221 -6.54 22.18 3.19
N VAL A 222 -5.64 22.74 4.00
CA VAL A 222 -5.00 24.04 3.76
C VAL A 222 -3.50 23.88 3.50
N GLY A 223 -2.79 23.02 4.22
CA GLY A 223 -1.35 22.79 4.06
C GLY A 223 -0.93 21.36 4.41
N ASN A 224 0.38 21.12 4.30
CA ASN A 224 0.99 19.81 4.37
C ASN A 224 1.44 19.41 5.78
N SER A 225 1.69 20.38 6.65
CA SER A 225 1.88 20.17 8.09
C SER A 225 1.45 21.41 8.86
N TRP A 226 1.18 21.27 10.16
CA TRP A 226 0.81 22.37 11.02
C TRP A 226 1.38 22.22 12.43
N ARG A 227 1.99 23.29 12.94
CA ARG A 227 2.45 23.37 14.32
C ARG A 227 1.27 23.19 15.26
N THR A 228 1.38 22.24 16.19
CA THR A 228 0.33 21.93 17.17
C THR A 228 0.56 22.61 18.52
N THR A 229 1.72 23.23 18.70
CA THR A 229 2.24 23.71 19.99
C THR A 229 3.09 24.97 19.83
N GLY A 230 3.35 25.68 20.93
CA GLY A 230 4.38 26.72 21.00
C GLY A 230 5.80 26.19 20.73
N ASP A 231 6.78 27.09 20.61
CA ASP A 231 8.14 26.71 20.19
C ASP A 231 8.82 25.74 21.16
N ILE A 232 9.53 24.76 20.60
CA ILE A 232 10.43 23.91 21.37
C ILE A 232 11.66 24.71 21.81
N GLU A 233 12.24 24.29 22.93
CA GLU A 233 13.54 24.75 23.40
C GLU A 233 14.40 23.53 23.70
N ASP A 234 15.71 23.67 23.60
CA ASP A 234 16.68 22.60 23.90
C ASP A 234 16.79 22.29 25.41
N ASN A 235 15.70 21.79 25.98
CA ASN A 235 15.62 21.25 27.33
C ASN A 235 14.50 20.21 27.44
N TRP A 236 14.65 19.32 28.43
CA TRP A 236 13.75 18.19 28.64
C TRP A 236 12.30 18.58 28.89
N ASP A 237 12.06 19.61 29.68
CA ASP A 237 10.69 20.03 30.05
C ASP A 237 9.94 20.56 28.82
N SER A 238 10.61 21.38 28.00
CA SER A 238 10.05 21.85 26.74
C SER A 238 9.74 20.68 25.82
N MET A 239 10.72 19.82 25.52
CA MET A 239 10.54 18.67 24.62
C MET A 239 9.39 17.75 25.06
N THR A 240 9.33 17.39 26.35
CA THR A 240 8.26 16.50 26.82
C THR A 240 6.89 17.18 26.86
N SER A 241 6.83 18.50 27.10
CA SER A 241 5.58 19.25 27.01
C SER A 241 5.04 19.34 25.58
N ARG A 242 5.91 19.52 24.57
CA ARG A 242 5.51 19.53 23.15
C ARG A 242 4.95 18.16 22.75
N ALA A 243 5.59 17.08 23.18
CA ALA A 243 5.10 15.72 22.96
C ALA A 243 3.70 15.48 23.56
N ASP A 244 3.49 15.91 24.82
CA ASP A 244 2.21 15.78 25.51
C ASP A 244 1.09 16.61 24.85
N GLU A 245 1.39 17.84 24.42
CA GLU A 245 0.43 18.72 23.73
C GLU A 245 0.07 18.22 22.32
N ASN A 246 1.01 17.56 21.63
CA ASN A 246 0.83 17.01 20.29
C ASN A 246 0.04 15.69 20.28
N ASP A 247 0.20 14.84 21.31
CA ASP A 247 -0.39 13.49 21.39
C ASP A 247 -1.92 13.47 21.21
N LYS A 248 -2.62 14.46 21.77
CA LYS A 248 -4.09 14.56 21.67
C LYS A 248 -4.60 14.70 20.23
N TRP A 249 -3.75 15.11 19.30
CA TRP A 249 -4.09 15.33 17.90
C TRP A 249 -3.79 14.14 16.99
N ALA A 250 -3.30 13.01 17.52
CA ALA A 250 -2.84 11.87 16.75
C ALA A 250 -3.80 11.40 15.64
N ALA A 251 -5.11 11.42 15.90
CA ALA A 251 -6.14 11.01 14.95
C ALA A 251 -6.30 11.93 13.72
N HIS A 252 -5.68 13.12 13.71
CA HIS A 252 -5.78 14.07 12.61
C HIS A 252 -4.61 13.99 11.62
N ALA A 253 -3.50 13.37 12.02
CA ALA A 253 -2.31 13.21 11.18
C ALA A 253 -2.49 12.06 10.18
N GLY A 254 -1.92 12.22 8.98
CA GLY A 254 -1.86 11.19 7.96
C GLY A 254 -1.30 11.74 6.64
N PRO A 255 -1.36 10.97 5.53
CA PRO A 255 -0.75 11.36 4.27
C PRO A 255 -1.33 12.67 3.78
N GLY A 256 -0.43 13.55 3.37
CA GLY A 256 -0.74 14.90 2.94
C GLY A 256 -0.87 15.93 4.06
N GLY A 257 -0.94 15.53 5.33
CA GLY A 257 -1.17 16.46 6.46
C GLY A 257 -0.70 15.93 7.82
N TRP A 258 0.39 16.51 8.34
CA TRP A 258 1.05 16.04 9.56
C TRP A 258 0.98 17.05 10.72
N ASN A 259 0.76 16.54 11.93
CA ASN A 259 0.94 17.34 13.14
C ASN A 259 2.44 17.63 13.34
N ASP A 260 2.79 18.88 13.61
CA ASP A 260 4.16 19.33 13.79
C ASP A 260 4.40 19.74 15.26
N PRO A 261 5.02 18.88 16.09
CA PRO A 261 5.45 19.20 17.45
C PRO A 261 6.73 20.05 17.52
N ASP A 262 7.14 20.67 16.40
CA ASP A 262 8.32 21.50 16.20
C ASP A 262 9.62 20.73 15.93
N MET A 263 10.70 21.46 15.66
CA MET A 263 11.98 20.95 15.17
C MET A 263 12.72 20.02 16.16
N LEU A 264 13.64 19.21 15.65
CA LEU A 264 14.52 18.35 16.45
C LEU A 264 15.66 19.16 17.07
N GLU A 265 15.79 19.10 18.40
CA GLU A 265 16.89 19.73 19.16
C GLU A 265 18.14 18.83 19.28
N VAL A 266 18.10 17.64 18.69
CA VAL A 266 19.17 16.63 18.77
C VAL A 266 20.52 17.20 18.39
N GLY A 267 21.43 17.27 19.37
CA GLY A 267 22.81 17.72 19.21
C GLY A 267 23.10 19.20 19.53
N ASN A 268 22.12 19.97 20.03
CA ASN A 268 22.34 21.38 20.41
C ASN A 268 23.00 21.59 21.79
N GLY A 269 23.04 20.54 22.61
CA GLY A 269 23.83 20.44 23.85
C GLY A 269 23.08 20.69 25.16
N GLY A 270 21.80 21.04 25.12
CA GLY A 270 20.94 21.31 26.27
C GLY A 270 20.31 20.07 26.91
N MET A 271 20.15 18.99 26.16
CA MET A 271 19.75 17.66 26.66
C MET A 271 20.89 16.62 26.61
N THR A 272 20.74 15.56 27.40
CA THR A 272 21.62 14.38 27.40
C THR A 272 21.40 13.49 26.18
N LYS A 273 22.32 12.56 25.90
CA LYS A 273 22.19 11.59 24.78
C LYS A 273 20.88 10.82 24.87
N GLU A 274 20.56 10.32 26.05
CA GLU A 274 19.35 9.54 26.30
C GLU A 274 18.09 10.39 26.09
N GLU A 275 18.08 11.63 26.56
CA GLU A 275 16.97 12.55 26.33
C GLU A 275 16.78 12.87 24.84
N TYR A 276 17.86 13.05 24.07
CA TYR A 276 17.77 13.19 22.62
C TYR A 276 17.30 11.92 21.91
N GLN A 277 17.73 10.75 22.38
CA GLN A 277 17.25 9.46 21.87
C GLN A 277 15.74 9.33 22.10
N SER A 278 15.25 9.75 23.26
CA SER A 278 13.81 9.85 23.55
C SER A 278 13.10 10.82 22.61
N HIS A 279 13.63 12.02 22.45
CA HIS A 279 13.08 13.05 21.56
C HIS A 279 12.94 12.53 20.13
N PHE A 280 14.01 11.96 19.55
CA PHE A 280 13.96 11.43 18.19
C PHE A 280 12.99 10.26 18.05
N SER A 281 12.94 9.36 19.02
CA SER A 281 12.04 8.20 19.00
C SER A 281 10.57 8.60 19.08
N ILE A 282 10.22 9.58 19.92
CA ILE A 282 8.84 10.08 20.05
C ILE A 282 8.43 10.84 18.78
N TRP A 283 9.30 11.68 18.22
CA TRP A 283 9.01 12.36 16.95
C TRP A 283 8.83 11.37 15.80
N ALA A 284 9.65 10.33 15.77
CA ALA A 284 9.53 9.28 14.77
C ALA A 284 8.20 8.53 14.89
N LEU A 285 7.88 8.01 16.09
CA LEU A 285 6.61 7.33 16.36
C LEU A 285 5.40 8.22 16.10
N ALA A 286 5.51 9.51 16.44
CA ALA A 286 4.42 10.46 16.31
C ALA A 286 4.19 10.94 14.87
N LYS A 287 4.92 10.41 13.88
CA LYS A 287 4.87 10.85 12.48
C LYS A 287 5.10 12.37 12.34
N ALA A 288 5.94 12.92 13.22
CA ALA A 288 6.30 14.32 13.21
C ALA A 288 7.25 14.61 12.03
N PRO A 289 7.27 15.85 11.51
CA PRO A 289 8.38 16.34 10.71
C PRO A 289 9.74 16.10 11.40
N LEU A 290 10.70 15.50 10.71
CA LEU A 290 12.07 15.32 11.21
C LEU A 290 12.97 16.43 10.65
N LEU A 291 12.78 17.65 11.15
CA LEU A 291 13.59 18.82 10.79
C LEU A 291 14.71 18.99 11.80
N ILE A 292 15.95 18.70 11.41
CA ILE A 292 17.15 18.87 12.23
C ILE A 292 17.36 20.36 12.55
N GLY A 293 17.52 20.69 13.83
CA GLY A 293 17.75 22.06 14.31
C GLY A 293 19.19 22.37 14.74
N CYS A 294 20.12 21.41 14.68
CA CYS A 294 21.52 21.59 15.09
C CYS A 294 22.48 21.98 13.93
N ASP A 295 23.74 22.29 14.24
CA ASP A 295 24.76 22.52 13.22
C ASP A 295 25.28 21.20 12.63
N VAL A 296 24.70 20.79 11.51
CA VAL A 296 25.07 19.55 10.80
C VAL A 296 26.51 19.54 10.27
N ARG A 297 27.20 20.69 10.22
CA ARG A 297 28.59 20.80 9.76
C ARG A 297 29.58 20.31 10.81
N SER A 298 29.16 20.23 12.07
CA SER A 298 30.04 19.89 13.21
C SER A 298 29.38 18.95 14.23
N MET A 299 28.52 18.03 13.78
CA MET A 299 27.93 17.01 14.65
C MET A 299 29.00 16.10 15.24
N ASP A 300 28.83 15.72 16.51
CA ASP A 300 29.59 14.63 17.10
C ASP A 300 29.04 13.26 16.65
N ASN A 301 29.81 12.19 16.91
CA ASN A 301 29.41 10.84 16.49
C ASN A 301 28.08 10.41 17.13
N SER A 302 27.83 10.84 18.37
CA SER A 302 26.61 10.51 19.09
C SER A 302 25.37 11.15 18.45
N THR A 303 25.48 12.40 18.02
CA THR A 303 24.41 13.13 17.33
C THR A 303 24.14 12.48 15.98
N PHE A 304 25.19 12.16 15.23
CA PHE A 304 25.05 11.47 13.95
C PHE A 304 24.43 10.08 14.11
N GLU A 305 24.86 9.27 15.10
CA GLU A 305 24.26 7.97 15.42
C GLU A 305 22.74 8.06 15.62
N LEU A 306 22.27 9.07 16.36
CA LEU A 306 20.85 9.27 16.61
C LEU A 306 20.10 9.66 15.32
N LEU A 307 20.59 10.67 14.62
CA LEU A 307 19.95 11.19 13.41
C LEU A 307 20.10 10.27 12.19
N SER A 308 21.02 9.30 12.23
CA SER A 308 21.26 8.37 11.13
C SER A 308 20.62 7.00 11.30
N ASN A 309 19.86 6.78 12.38
CA ASN A 309 19.22 5.50 12.64
C ASN A 309 18.09 5.22 11.63
N LYS A 310 18.41 4.42 10.61
CA LYS A 310 17.50 4.02 9.53
C LYS A 310 16.23 3.32 10.01
N GLU A 311 16.33 2.50 11.06
CA GLU A 311 15.18 1.75 11.57
C GLU A 311 14.17 2.68 12.25
N VAL A 312 14.65 3.68 13.00
CA VAL A 312 13.79 4.70 13.63
C VAL A 312 13.22 5.67 12.59
N ILE A 313 14.02 6.07 11.60
CA ILE A 313 13.53 6.85 10.45
C ILE A 313 12.43 6.07 9.71
N ALA A 314 12.59 4.76 9.52
CA ALA A 314 11.58 3.93 8.88
C ALA A 314 10.26 3.90 9.66
N VAL A 315 10.27 3.95 11.00
CA VAL A 315 9.03 4.12 11.79
C VAL A 315 8.33 5.44 11.44
N ASN A 316 9.08 6.53 11.29
CA ASN A 316 8.52 7.83 10.89
C ASN A 316 8.00 7.85 9.45
N GLN A 317 8.79 7.29 8.54
CA GLN A 317 8.53 7.25 7.10
C GLN A 317 7.69 6.05 6.68
N ASP A 318 7.21 5.22 7.62
CA ASP A 318 6.34 4.08 7.32
C ASP A 318 5.12 4.56 6.53
N ASP A 319 5.05 4.06 5.29
CA ASP A 319 4.18 4.53 4.23
C ASP A 319 2.74 4.07 4.45
N ILE A 320 1.80 4.90 3.98
CA ILE A 320 0.40 4.54 3.88
C ILE A 320 0.00 4.48 2.42
N TYR A 321 -0.40 3.29 2.01
CA TYR A 321 -1.47 3.15 1.03
C TYR A 321 -2.79 3.26 1.79
N LEU A 322 -3.60 4.27 1.46
CA LEU A 322 -4.97 4.36 1.96
C LEU A 322 -5.71 3.11 1.48
N ILE A 323 -5.95 2.17 2.40
CA ILE A 323 -7.12 1.31 2.36
C ILE A 323 -8.30 2.27 2.36
N GLY A 324 -9.11 2.29 1.30
CA GLY A 324 -10.34 3.07 1.28
C GLY A 324 -11.21 2.64 2.44
N SER A 325 -11.27 3.45 3.50
CA SER A 325 -12.27 3.35 4.54
C SER A 325 -13.58 3.87 3.97
N ASP A 326 -14.46 2.96 3.55
CA ASP A 326 -15.86 3.30 3.37
C ASP A 326 -16.47 3.59 4.75
N ILE A 327 -16.62 4.87 5.06
CA ILE A 327 -17.59 5.36 6.04
C ILE A 327 -18.97 5.06 5.46
N VAL A 328 -19.55 3.93 5.86
CA VAL A 328 -20.96 3.62 5.58
C VAL A 328 -21.82 4.54 6.44
N PHE A 329 -22.36 5.61 5.84
CA PHE A 329 -23.46 6.37 6.40
C PHE A 329 -24.72 5.50 6.46
N CYS A 330 -24.97 4.87 7.61
CA CYS A 330 -26.26 4.29 7.92
C CYS A 330 -27.29 5.40 8.18
N LYS A 331 -27.91 5.93 7.12
CA LYS A 331 -29.21 6.60 7.21
C LYS A 331 -30.31 5.58 6.95
N SER A 332 -30.86 5.00 8.02
CA SER A 332 -32.23 4.47 7.99
C SER A 332 -32.74 4.26 9.41
N SER A 333 -33.68 5.11 9.80
CA SER A 333 -34.52 4.98 10.98
C SER A 333 -35.31 3.67 10.98
N SER A 334 -35.60 3.17 12.19
CA SER A 334 -36.54 2.11 12.59
C SER A 334 -36.15 0.63 12.35
N ILE A 335 -35.62 -0.04 13.39
CA ILE A 335 -36.24 -1.14 14.19
C ILE A 335 -35.25 -1.56 15.31
N PRO A 336 -35.69 -1.96 16.53
CA PRO A 336 -34.84 -2.09 17.72
C PRO A 336 -34.48 -3.55 18.12
N LEU A 337 -33.34 -3.67 18.83
CA LEU A 337 -32.84 -4.79 19.65
C LEU A 337 -32.49 -6.12 18.94
N ALA A 338 -31.19 -6.32 18.66
CA ALA A 338 -30.40 -7.49 19.10
C ALA A 338 -28.98 -7.49 18.46
N CYS A 339 -28.07 -6.64 18.95
CA CYS A 339 -26.63 -6.79 18.73
C CYS A 339 -25.90 -6.43 20.03
N ASN A 340 -25.70 -7.42 20.89
CA ASN A 340 -24.67 -7.38 21.93
C ASN A 340 -23.62 -8.44 21.55
N LEU A 341 -22.73 -8.08 20.63
CA LEU A 341 -21.40 -8.67 20.51
C LEU A 341 -20.43 -7.50 20.46
N LEU A 342 -19.40 -7.57 21.30
CA LEU A 342 -18.39 -6.54 21.53
C LEU A 342 -17.79 -6.02 20.22
N LEU A 343 -18.18 -4.80 19.85
CA LEU A 343 -17.46 -3.96 18.90
C LEU A 343 -16.21 -3.43 19.62
N ILE A 344 -15.04 -3.96 19.22
CA ILE A 344 -13.80 -3.19 19.31
C ILE A 344 -13.78 -2.35 18.03
N ASP A 345 -14.26 -1.11 18.15
CA ASP A 345 -14.07 -0.07 17.13
C ASP A 345 -12.59 0.31 17.11
N ALA A 346 -11.84 -0.27 16.18
CA ALA A 346 -10.59 0.30 15.69
C ALA A 346 -10.55 0.06 14.17
N ALA A 347 -11.10 1.00 13.41
CA ALA A 347 -10.71 1.17 12.03
C ALA A 347 -9.17 1.35 12.02
N TYR A 348 -8.45 0.41 11.42
CA TYR A 348 -7.02 0.55 11.18
C TYR A 348 -6.83 1.59 10.08
N GLU A 349 -6.86 2.86 10.44
CA GLU A 349 -6.28 3.92 9.63
C GLU A 349 -4.76 3.69 9.66
N LEU A 350 -4.17 3.26 8.53
CA LEU A 350 -2.72 3.04 8.45
C LEU A 350 -2.00 4.39 8.39
N GLY A 351 -0.77 4.41 8.95
CA GLY A 351 0.17 5.53 9.21
C GLY A 351 -0.40 6.73 9.97
N VAL A 352 -1.35 6.40 10.82
CA VAL A 352 -1.74 7.20 11.96
C VAL A 352 -0.52 7.47 12.84
N GLN A 353 -0.42 8.71 13.32
CA GLN A 353 0.53 9.10 14.35
C GLN A 353 0.41 8.15 15.56
N GLY A 354 1.52 7.56 15.99
CA GLY A 354 1.55 6.79 17.23
C GLY A 354 1.25 7.69 18.43
N ARG A 355 0.65 7.09 19.47
CA ARG A 355 0.11 7.82 20.62
C ARG A 355 0.46 7.17 21.93
N LYS A 356 0.29 7.90 23.03
CA LYS A 356 0.38 7.35 24.37
C LYS A 356 -0.77 6.38 24.63
N VAL A 357 -0.45 5.14 24.99
CA VAL A 357 -1.43 4.08 25.27
C VAL A 357 -1.50 3.72 26.75
N LYS A 358 -0.45 3.99 27.52
CA LYS A 358 -0.42 3.76 28.98
C LYS A 358 0.46 4.78 29.68
N LYS A 359 0.07 5.17 30.90
CA LYS A 359 0.88 6.00 31.81
C LYS A 359 0.71 5.51 33.24
N ASP A 360 1.82 5.19 33.89
CA ASP A 360 1.89 4.87 35.32
C ASP A 360 2.98 5.73 35.98
N GLY A 361 2.55 6.80 36.64
CA GLY A 361 3.44 7.84 37.15
C GLY A 361 4.29 8.45 36.02
N ASN A 362 5.61 8.23 36.09
CA ASN A 362 6.59 8.72 35.12
C ASN A 362 6.92 7.69 34.01
N LEU A 363 6.26 6.53 34.00
CA LEU A 363 6.51 5.46 33.03
C LEU A 363 5.38 5.47 32.00
N GLU A 364 5.74 5.61 30.72
CA GLU A 364 4.77 5.73 29.63
C GLU A 364 5.01 4.66 28.56
N VAL A 365 3.93 4.08 28.04
CA VAL A 365 3.96 3.24 26.84
C VAL A 365 3.28 4.01 25.73
N TRP A 366 3.96 4.15 24.61
CA TRP A 366 3.44 4.72 23.39
C TRP A 366 3.43 3.66 22.31
N ALA A 367 2.42 3.67 21.45
CA ALA A 367 2.34 2.73 20.34
C ALA A 367 1.64 3.34 19.14
N GLY A 368 2.02 2.87 17.96
CA GLY A 368 1.41 3.24 16.68
C GLY A 368 1.43 2.03 15.74
N PRO A 369 0.37 1.84 14.93
CA PRO A 369 0.39 0.85 13.88
C PRO A 369 1.43 1.24 12.83
N LEU A 370 2.09 0.24 12.26
CA LEU A 370 2.92 0.36 11.07
C LEU A 370 2.29 -0.45 9.92
N SER A 371 2.81 -0.30 8.72
CA SER A 371 2.50 -1.18 7.59
C SER A 371 2.76 -2.66 7.91
N ASP A 372 2.25 -3.59 7.08
CA ASP A 372 2.40 -5.04 7.25
C ASP A 372 1.95 -5.64 8.59
N ASN A 373 0.91 -5.06 9.24
CA ASN A 373 0.42 -5.48 10.57
C ASN A 373 1.48 -5.43 11.69
N LYS A 374 2.50 -4.57 11.54
CA LYS A 374 3.53 -4.34 12.54
C LYS A 374 3.06 -3.27 13.53
N VAL A 375 3.67 -3.26 14.72
CA VAL A 375 3.43 -2.22 15.74
C VAL A 375 4.77 -1.66 16.20
N ALA A 376 4.89 -0.34 16.16
CA ALA A 376 5.97 0.38 16.83
C ALA A 376 5.56 0.63 18.29
N VAL A 377 6.38 0.21 19.24
CA VAL A 377 6.14 0.41 20.67
C VAL A 377 7.32 1.14 21.28
N VAL A 378 7.04 2.23 22.00
CA VAL A 378 8.03 3.02 22.72
C VAL A 378 7.77 2.89 24.22
N LEU A 379 8.77 2.39 24.96
CA LEU A 379 8.78 2.37 26.42
C LEU A 379 9.58 3.58 26.92
N TRP A 380 8.88 4.58 27.47
CA TRP A 380 9.47 5.86 27.83
C TRP A 380 9.51 6.09 29.35
N ASN A 381 10.70 6.09 29.93
CA ASN A 381 10.92 6.44 31.34
C ASN A 381 11.22 7.94 31.49
N ARG A 382 10.21 8.73 31.89
CA ARG A 382 10.37 10.15 32.23
C ARG A 382 10.91 10.38 33.65
N GLY A 383 11.11 9.31 34.43
CA GLY A 383 11.60 9.36 35.80
C GLY A 383 13.11 9.56 35.89
N SER A 384 13.56 10.15 36.99
CA SER A 384 14.99 10.38 37.27
C SER A 384 15.75 9.13 37.76
N SER A 385 15.06 7.99 37.85
CA SER A 385 15.61 6.73 38.35
C SER A 385 15.26 5.58 37.42
N GLN A 386 16.05 4.52 37.53
CA GLN A 386 15.87 3.31 36.75
C GLN A 386 14.60 2.57 37.13
N ALA A 387 13.84 2.14 36.13
CA ALA A 387 12.58 1.43 36.30
C ALA A 387 12.44 0.30 35.27
N ASN A 388 11.71 -0.75 35.65
CA ASN A 388 11.26 -1.79 34.73
C ASN A 388 9.89 -1.40 34.18
N MET A 389 9.70 -1.58 32.88
CA MET A 389 8.46 -1.24 32.19
C MET A 389 7.90 -2.45 31.46
N THR A 390 6.57 -2.51 31.37
CA THR A 390 5.83 -3.57 30.69
C THR A 390 4.73 -2.96 29.82
N ALA A 391 4.77 -3.26 28.53
CA ALA A 391 3.66 -3.06 27.60
C ALA A 391 2.84 -4.36 27.51
N HIS A 392 1.52 -4.27 27.68
CA HIS A 392 0.62 -5.42 27.48
C HIS A 392 0.10 -5.42 26.04
N TRP A 393 -0.13 -6.61 25.47
CA TRP A 393 -0.65 -6.74 24.10
C TRP A 393 -1.97 -5.98 23.90
N SER A 394 -2.83 -6.00 24.91
CA SER A 394 -4.08 -5.23 24.94
C SER A 394 -3.88 -3.73 24.81
N ASP A 395 -2.78 -3.18 25.36
CA ASP A 395 -2.52 -1.74 25.36
C ASP A 395 -2.02 -1.27 23.98
N ILE A 396 -1.37 -2.16 23.23
CA ILE A 396 -0.72 -1.85 21.96
C ILE A 396 -1.49 -2.39 20.74
N GLY A 397 -2.74 -2.81 20.93
CA GLY A 397 -3.62 -3.25 19.83
C GLY A 397 -3.39 -4.67 19.33
N LEU A 398 -2.66 -5.51 20.07
CA LEU A 398 -2.41 -6.91 19.71
C LEU A 398 -3.36 -7.88 20.44
N SER A 399 -3.72 -8.97 19.76
CA SER A 399 -4.47 -10.07 20.38
C SER A 399 -3.63 -10.74 21.50
N PRO A 400 -4.24 -11.18 22.62
CA PRO A 400 -3.54 -11.96 23.66
C PRO A 400 -2.89 -13.25 23.15
N SER A 401 -3.35 -13.79 22.02
CA SER A 401 -2.78 -14.96 21.35
C SER A 401 -1.78 -14.62 20.25
N ALA A 402 -1.47 -13.35 20.04
CA ALA A 402 -0.49 -12.93 19.04
C ALA A 402 0.90 -13.34 19.51
N VAL A 403 1.55 -14.17 18.69
CA VAL A 403 2.98 -14.43 18.80
C VAL A 403 3.66 -13.34 17.99
N VAL A 404 4.68 -12.69 18.55
CA VAL A 404 5.44 -11.64 17.85
C VAL A 404 6.94 -11.76 18.11
N ASP A 405 7.72 -11.39 17.11
CA ASP A 405 9.15 -11.13 17.18
C ASP A 405 9.37 -9.65 17.47
N ALA A 406 10.13 -9.33 18.53
CA ALA A 406 10.47 -7.95 18.87
C ALA A 406 11.89 -7.59 18.44
N ARG A 407 12.05 -6.46 17.74
CA ARG A 407 13.34 -5.85 17.37
C ARG A 407 13.51 -4.50 18.09
N ASP A 408 14.54 -4.40 18.91
CA ASP A 408 14.98 -3.14 19.54
C ASP A 408 15.77 -2.30 18.53
N LEU A 409 15.21 -1.16 18.10
CA LEU A 409 15.80 -0.35 17.02
C LEU A 409 17.01 0.48 17.47
N TRP A 410 17.34 0.51 18.77
CA TRP A 410 18.53 1.21 19.29
C TRP A 410 19.65 0.25 19.73
N ALA A 411 19.45 -1.06 19.64
CA ALA A 411 20.45 -2.06 20.02
C ALA A 411 21.24 -2.58 18.80
N ASP A 412 22.57 -2.59 18.94
CA ASP A 412 23.51 -3.05 17.90
C ASP A 412 23.42 -4.55 17.58
N SER A 413 22.84 -5.36 18.48
CA SER A 413 22.70 -6.81 18.30
C SER A 413 21.31 -7.20 17.80
N TYR A 414 21.25 -8.01 16.73
CA TYR A 414 20.08 -8.76 16.27
C TYR A 414 19.68 -9.83 17.31
N GLU A 415 19.14 -9.44 18.46
CA GLU A 415 18.47 -10.37 19.38
C GLU A 415 16.95 -10.31 19.15
N LEU A 416 16.46 -11.10 18.20
CA LEU A 416 15.04 -11.42 18.08
C LEU A 416 14.63 -12.28 19.29
N LYS A 417 13.71 -11.78 20.11
CA LYS A 417 13.11 -12.55 21.21
C LYS A 417 11.69 -12.94 20.81
N LEU A 418 11.43 -14.24 20.74
CA LEU A 418 10.10 -14.82 20.53
C LEU A 418 9.26 -14.67 21.81
N PHE A 419 8.06 -14.10 21.70
CA PHE A 419 7.11 -13.97 22.82
C PHE A 419 5.83 -14.78 22.57
N PHE A 420 5.44 -15.63 23.54
CA PHE A 420 4.25 -16.50 23.45
C PHE A 420 3.10 -16.00 24.34
N GLY A 421 1.85 -16.22 23.90
CA GLY A 421 0.64 -15.93 24.68
C GLY A 421 -0.46 -17.01 24.57
N GLY A 422 -0.71 -17.74 25.67
CA GLY A 422 -1.90 -18.56 25.99
C GLY A 422 -1.61 -20.07 26.21
N TYR A 423 -1.94 -20.77 27.32
CA TYR A 423 -2.84 -20.57 28.49
C TYR A 423 -2.28 -21.32 29.75
N ASP A 424 -2.37 -20.73 30.96
CA ASP A 424 -3.18 -21.20 32.13
C ASP A 424 -3.13 -20.16 33.28
N LEU A 425 -4.25 -20.06 34.01
CA LEU A 425 -4.57 -19.09 35.07
C LEU A 425 -3.96 -19.51 36.42
N GLN A 426 -2.82 -18.91 36.81
CA GLN A 426 -2.50 -18.48 38.21
C GLN A 426 -1.05 -18.01 38.45
N GLU A 427 -0.16 -18.01 37.45
CA GLU A 427 1.27 -17.69 37.69
C GLU A 427 1.91 -16.67 36.72
N LEU A 428 1.14 -15.76 36.10
CA LEU A 428 1.69 -14.80 35.13
C LEU A 428 1.77 -13.36 35.66
N SER A 429 2.56 -13.18 36.71
CA SER A 429 3.03 -11.84 37.14
C SER A 429 4.54 -11.61 36.87
N SER A 430 5.17 -12.36 35.97
CA SER A 430 6.65 -12.35 35.90
C SER A 430 7.33 -12.43 34.53
N TYR A 431 6.64 -12.60 33.39
CA TYR A 431 7.34 -12.96 32.14
C TYR A 431 7.21 -12.01 30.94
N ALA A 432 6.88 -10.74 31.18
CA ALA A 432 7.11 -9.64 30.23
C ALA A 432 8.02 -8.56 30.85
N ARG A 433 9.27 -8.94 31.18
CA ARG A 433 10.35 -7.99 31.48
C ARG A 433 11.08 -7.68 30.18
N VAL A 434 10.64 -6.65 29.46
CA VAL A 434 11.25 -6.29 28.15
C VAL A 434 12.34 -5.21 28.28
N ALA A 435 12.58 -4.68 29.49
CA ALA A 435 13.76 -3.87 29.76
C ALA A 435 14.43 -4.36 31.03
N GLU A 436 15.62 -4.96 30.91
CA GLU A 436 16.55 -4.90 32.04
C GLU A 436 17.16 -3.50 32.05
N LYS A 437 16.75 -2.71 33.06
CA LYS A 437 17.50 -1.58 33.60
C LYS A 437 17.75 -0.40 32.64
N GLY A 438 16.78 0.53 32.52
CA GLY A 438 16.97 1.83 31.84
C GLY A 438 17.34 3.02 32.76
N LYS A 439 18.11 4.04 32.36
CA LYS A 439 18.34 5.32 33.08
C LYS A 439 17.29 6.40 32.69
N MET A 440 17.36 7.61 33.29
CA MET A 440 16.53 8.75 32.87
C MET A 440 16.73 9.04 31.37
N GLY A 441 15.65 9.22 30.61
CA GLY A 441 15.70 9.42 29.16
C GLY A 441 15.93 8.15 28.34
N GLU A 442 16.15 6.98 28.96
CA GLU A 442 16.36 5.75 28.20
C GLU A 442 15.03 5.26 27.60
N ILE A 443 15.04 5.07 26.28
CA ILE A 443 13.88 4.64 25.51
C ILE A 443 14.24 3.40 24.72
N ARG A 444 13.30 2.46 24.64
CA ARG A 444 13.39 1.32 23.73
C ARG A 444 12.21 1.40 22.79
N ILE A 445 12.52 1.44 21.50
CA ILE A 445 11.53 1.34 20.44
C ILE A 445 11.61 -0.07 19.91
N PHE A 446 10.50 -0.79 20.00
CA PHE A 446 10.36 -2.14 19.51
C PHE A 446 9.52 -2.13 18.25
N HIS A 447 10.00 -2.85 17.25
CA HIS A 447 9.19 -3.30 16.12
C HIS A 447 8.72 -4.72 16.44
N LEU A 448 7.40 -4.92 16.55
CA LEU A 448 6.78 -6.24 16.78
C LEU A 448 6.25 -6.82 15.45
N VAL A 449 6.82 -7.92 15.00
CA VAL A 449 6.40 -8.68 13.81
C VAL A 449 5.58 -9.88 14.26
N LYS A 450 4.38 -10.14 13.75
CA LYS A 450 3.61 -11.35 14.10
C LYS A 450 4.38 -12.61 13.70
N ALA A 451 4.74 -13.47 14.65
CA ALA A 451 5.44 -14.71 14.38
C ALA A 451 4.49 -15.67 13.67
N GLU A 452 4.80 -15.98 12.42
CA GLU A 452 4.14 -17.04 11.68
C GLU A 452 4.78 -18.39 12.00
N TRP A 453 3.92 -19.40 12.03
CA TRP A 453 4.28 -20.78 12.30
C TRP A 453 5.09 -21.37 11.14
N ASN A 454 6.25 -21.92 11.51
CA ASN A 454 7.02 -22.99 10.87
C ASN A 454 7.65 -22.75 9.49
N SER A 455 8.96 -23.06 9.48
CA SER A 455 9.61 -23.84 8.45
C SER A 455 8.62 -24.74 7.70
N TYR A 456 8.34 -24.39 6.44
CA TYR A 456 7.89 -25.38 5.48
C TYR A 456 8.95 -26.48 5.47
N ASN A 457 8.60 -27.63 6.06
CA ASN A 457 9.19 -28.89 5.64
C ASN A 457 9.14 -28.87 4.10
N HIS A 458 10.30 -29.05 3.48
CA HIS A 458 10.37 -29.37 2.06
C HIS A 458 9.40 -30.53 1.78
N PHE A 459 8.21 -30.22 1.26
CA PHE A 459 7.46 -31.21 0.52
C PHE A 459 8.32 -31.48 -0.72
N PRO A 460 8.71 -32.74 -0.98
CA PRO A 460 9.44 -33.07 -2.18
C PRO A 460 8.56 -32.67 -3.37
N CYS A 461 9.03 -31.73 -4.19
CA CYS A 461 8.29 -31.35 -5.36
C CYS A 461 8.19 -32.56 -6.29
N LYS A 462 6.96 -33.02 -6.54
CA LYS A 462 6.68 -34.22 -7.35
C LYS A 462 6.64 -33.92 -8.85
N LEU A 463 6.96 -32.69 -9.25
CA LEU A 463 6.93 -32.23 -10.63
C LEU A 463 8.07 -32.87 -11.44
N SER A 464 7.78 -33.31 -12.66
CA SER A 464 8.77 -33.73 -13.66
C SER A 464 8.30 -33.33 -15.05
N GLU A 465 9.22 -33.13 -15.98
CA GLU A 465 8.88 -32.87 -17.38
C GLU A 465 8.03 -34.00 -17.98
N GLU A 466 8.32 -35.25 -17.62
CA GLU A 466 7.54 -36.41 -18.03
C GLU A 466 6.10 -36.35 -17.52
N LEU A 467 5.90 -35.97 -16.25
CA LEU A 467 4.57 -35.77 -15.67
C LEU A 467 3.79 -34.71 -16.46
N ILE A 468 4.42 -33.59 -16.81
CA ILE A 468 3.77 -32.50 -17.54
C ILE A 468 3.42 -32.95 -18.98
N HIS A 469 4.30 -33.70 -19.65
CA HIS A 469 3.98 -34.32 -20.94
C HIS A 469 2.76 -35.25 -20.83
N GLN A 470 2.71 -36.09 -19.79
CA GLN A 470 1.57 -36.96 -19.54
C GLN A 470 0.28 -36.18 -19.26
N ILE A 471 0.35 -35.06 -18.55
CA ILE A 471 -0.80 -34.16 -18.33
C ILE A 471 -1.24 -33.54 -19.67
N ALA A 472 -0.31 -33.03 -20.48
CA ALA A 472 -0.63 -32.47 -21.80
C ALA A 472 -1.28 -33.50 -22.74
N ASP A 473 -0.79 -34.75 -22.71
CA ASP A 473 -1.41 -35.86 -23.44
C ASP A 473 -2.78 -36.24 -22.87
N ALA A 474 -2.94 -36.22 -21.54
CA ALA A 474 -4.21 -36.47 -20.88
C ALA A 474 -5.25 -35.41 -21.24
N MET A 475 -4.89 -34.12 -21.33
CA MET A 475 -5.81 -33.07 -21.77
C MET A 475 -6.40 -33.33 -23.17
N VAL A 476 -5.60 -33.90 -24.07
CA VAL A 476 -6.05 -34.27 -25.42
C VAL A 476 -6.85 -35.57 -25.40
N SER A 477 -6.33 -36.61 -24.76
CA SER A 477 -6.93 -37.95 -24.79
C SER A 477 -8.27 -38.02 -24.07
N THR A 478 -8.45 -37.22 -23.03
CA THR A 478 -9.73 -37.08 -22.29
C THR A 478 -10.72 -36.17 -23.02
N GLY A 479 -10.25 -35.37 -23.98
CA GLY A 479 -11.09 -34.42 -24.72
C GLY A 479 -11.32 -33.08 -24.01
N LEU A 480 -10.76 -32.86 -22.82
CA LEU A 480 -10.84 -31.58 -22.09
C LEU A 480 -10.33 -30.40 -22.94
N SER A 481 -9.29 -30.60 -23.75
CA SER A 481 -8.77 -29.57 -24.66
C SER A 481 -9.83 -29.07 -25.65
N ALA A 482 -10.68 -29.96 -26.17
CA ALA A 482 -11.77 -29.61 -27.09
C ALA A 482 -12.92 -28.84 -26.40
N LEU A 483 -12.99 -28.88 -25.06
CA LEU A 483 -13.98 -28.17 -24.25
C LEU A 483 -13.53 -26.77 -23.83
N GLY A 484 -12.29 -26.39 -24.14
CA GLY A 484 -11.77 -25.05 -23.87
C GLY A 484 -10.69 -24.99 -22.78
N TYR A 485 -10.40 -26.11 -22.09
CA TYR A 485 -9.26 -26.19 -21.18
C TYR A 485 -7.97 -26.15 -22.01
N LYS A 486 -7.32 -24.98 -22.04
CA LYS A 486 -6.21 -24.71 -22.95
C LYS A 486 -4.90 -24.42 -22.24
N TYR A 487 -4.89 -24.35 -20.92
CA TYR A 487 -3.73 -23.90 -20.16
C TYR A 487 -3.25 -25.00 -19.22
N ILE A 488 -1.93 -25.17 -19.16
CA ILE A 488 -1.24 -25.96 -18.14
C ILE A 488 -0.46 -24.94 -17.32
N ASN A 489 -0.85 -24.79 -16.05
CA ASN A 489 -0.22 -23.88 -15.13
C ASN A 489 0.79 -24.63 -14.26
N LEU A 490 2.03 -24.14 -14.20
CA LEU A 490 3.01 -24.64 -13.24
C LEU A 490 3.14 -23.62 -12.11
N ASP A 491 2.83 -24.07 -10.90
CA ASP A 491 2.98 -23.34 -9.65
C ASP A 491 4.48 -23.24 -9.25
N ASP A 492 4.80 -23.06 -7.98
CA ASP A 492 6.15 -23.10 -7.45
C ASP A 492 6.88 -24.40 -7.83
N CYS A 493 8.22 -24.34 -7.75
CA CYS A 493 9.20 -25.38 -8.12
C CYS A 493 9.80 -25.37 -9.53
N TRP A 494 9.28 -24.65 -10.53
CA TRP A 494 9.81 -24.82 -11.90
C TRP A 494 11.19 -24.18 -12.15
N ALA A 495 11.52 -23.11 -11.44
CA ALA A 495 12.79 -22.40 -11.55
C ALA A 495 13.74 -22.68 -10.37
N GLU A 496 15.05 -22.68 -10.64
CA GLU A 496 16.09 -22.57 -9.63
C GLU A 496 15.90 -21.28 -8.82
N LEU A 497 16.33 -21.33 -7.56
CA LEU A 497 16.29 -20.15 -6.69
C LEU A 497 17.17 -19.03 -7.30
N ASN A 498 18.41 -19.37 -7.65
CA ASN A 498 19.38 -18.41 -8.17
C ASN A 498 19.18 -18.11 -9.67
N ARG A 499 19.30 -16.83 -10.02
CA ARG A 499 19.42 -16.35 -11.41
C ARG A 499 20.79 -16.70 -12.02
N ASP A 500 20.86 -16.70 -13.36
CA ASP A 500 22.14 -16.83 -14.06
C ASP A 500 23.00 -15.56 -13.94
N SER A 501 24.23 -15.59 -14.46
CA SER A 501 25.17 -14.45 -14.42
C SER A 501 24.71 -13.22 -15.22
N LYS A 502 23.60 -13.31 -15.94
CA LYS A 502 22.96 -12.21 -16.69
C LYS A 502 21.65 -11.76 -16.04
N GLY A 503 21.29 -12.30 -14.86
CA GLY A 503 20.07 -11.98 -14.14
C GLY A 503 18.81 -12.71 -14.64
N ASN A 504 18.94 -13.72 -15.51
CA ASN A 504 17.79 -14.47 -16.02
C ASN A 504 17.33 -15.54 -15.04
N LEU A 505 16.03 -15.83 -15.05
CA LEU A 505 15.47 -17.02 -14.39
C LEU A 505 16.02 -18.30 -15.04
N VAL A 506 16.42 -19.26 -14.22
CA VAL A 506 16.99 -20.54 -14.68
C VAL A 506 16.01 -21.66 -14.34
N PRO A 507 15.48 -22.41 -15.32
CA PRO A 507 14.65 -23.58 -15.05
C PRO A 507 15.43 -24.70 -14.36
N LYS A 508 14.81 -25.44 -13.44
CA LYS A 508 15.48 -26.58 -12.77
C LYS A 508 15.78 -27.68 -13.77
N ALA A 509 17.04 -27.86 -14.13
CA ALA A 509 17.45 -28.90 -15.10
C ALA A 509 17.14 -30.32 -14.62
N SER A 510 17.04 -30.53 -13.30
CA SER A 510 16.61 -31.81 -12.70
C SER A 510 15.14 -32.14 -12.95
N ILE A 511 14.30 -31.12 -13.13
CA ILE A 511 12.87 -31.27 -13.44
C ILE A 511 12.65 -31.20 -14.96
N PHE A 512 13.37 -30.31 -15.65
CA PHE A 512 13.24 -30.01 -17.09
C PHE A 512 14.54 -30.29 -17.86
N PRO A 513 14.96 -31.56 -18.00
CA PRO A 513 16.21 -31.90 -18.68
C PRO A 513 16.25 -31.48 -20.16
N SER A 514 15.11 -31.31 -20.84
CA SER A 514 15.08 -30.81 -22.23
C SER A 514 15.03 -29.28 -22.34
N GLY A 515 14.79 -28.60 -21.22
CA GLY A 515 14.61 -27.15 -21.14
C GLY A 515 13.19 -26.68 -21.45
N MET A 516 12.82 -25.49 -20.93
CA MET A 516 11.44 -24.98 -20.98
C MET A 516 10.92 -24.73 -22.38
N LYS A 517 11.79 -24.43 -23.34
CA LYS A 517 11.38 -24.25 -24.74
C LYS A 517 10.88 -25.57 -25.33
N ALA A 518 11.61 -26.67 -25.13
CA ALA A 518 11.21 -27.97 -25.65
C ALA A 518 9.90 -28.45 -25.00
N LEU A 519 9.74 -28.22 -23.69
CA LEU A 519 8.47 -28.45 -22.99
C LEU A 519 7.32 -27.61 -23.58
N ALA A 520 7.53 -26.30 -23.77
CA ALA A 520 6.50 -25.44 -24.32
C ALA A 520 6.13 -25.83 -25.76
N ASP A 521 7.12 -26.14 -26.61
CA ASP A 521 6.91 -26.65 -27.96
C ASP A 521 6.08 -27.95 -27.93
N TYR A 522 6.35 -28.85 -26.97
CA TYR A 522 5.57 -30.07 -26.78
C TYR A 522 4.11 -29.75 -26.41
N ILE A 523 3.88 -28.93 -25.39
CA ILE A 523 2.54 -28.55 -24.93
C ILE A 523 1.76 -27.85 -26.05
N HIS A 524 2.41 -26.97 -26.81
CA HIS A 524 1.83 -26.29 -27.95
C HIS A 524 1.49 -27.25 -29.10
N SER A 525 2.32 -28.28 -29.32
CA SER A 525 2.01 -29.33 -30.30
C SER A 525 0.75 -30.12 -29.96
N LYS A 526 0.33 -30.11 -28.68
CA LYS A 526 -0.92 -30.71 -28.19
C LYS A 526 -2.11 -29.76 -28.20
N GLY A 527 -1.92 -28.51 -28.61
CA GLY A 527 -2.98 -27.48 -28.64
C GLY A 527 -3.23 -26.78 -27.30
N SER A 528 -2.46 -27.10 -26.27
CA SER A 528 -2.46 -26.40 -24.99
C SER A 528 -1.43 -25.26 -24.99
N ARG A 529 -1.46 -24.43 -23.95
CA ARG A 529 -0.56 -23.30 -23.69
C ARG A 529 0.05 -23.49 -22.31
N LEU A 530 1.32 -23.11 -22.19
CA LEU A 530 2.05 -23.20 -20.94
C LEU A 530 1.99 -21.86 -20.20
N GLU A 531 1.59 -21.89 -18.93
CA GLU A 531 1.59 -20.77 -18.00
C GLU A 531 2.51 -21.07 -16.82
N PHE A 532 3.19 -20.04 -16.30
CA PHE A 532 4.04 -20.19 -15.12
C PHE A 532 3.69 -19.20 -14.05
N MET A 533 3.70 -19.71 -12.84
CA MET A 533 3.72 -18.90 -11.67
C MET A 533 5.14 -18.36 -11.42
N LEU A 534 5.36 -17.04 -11.48
CA LEU A 534 6.63 -16.48 -11.04
C LEU A 534 6.50 -16.06 -9.57
N MET A 535 7.31 -16.66 -8.72
CA MET A 535 7.64 -16.06 -7.44
C MET A 535 8.85 -15.13 -7.67
N PRO A 536 8.79 -13.82 -7.32
CA PRO A 536 9.96 -12.97 -7.24
C PRO A 536 10.95 -13.56 -6.24
N GLU A 537 12.21 -13.73 -6.65
CA GLU A 537 13.30 -13.80 -5.70
C GLU A 537 14.02 -12.45 -5.58
N TRP A 538 14.03 -11.93 -4.35
CA TRP A 538 15.19 -11.56 -3.54
C TRP A 538 16.32 -10.83 -4.28
N ASN A 539 16.41 -9.51 -4.05
CA ASN A 539 17.65 -8.70 -4.10
C ASN A 539 18.23 -8.12 -5.40
N ASP A 540 17.51 -7.95 -6.52
CA ASP A 540 18.10 -7.14 -7.62
C ASP A 540 17.09 -6.28 -8.38
N MET A 541 17.07 -4.99 -8.04
CA MET A 541 16.41 -3.93 -8.81
C MET A 541 17.31 -3.42 -9.96
N HIS A 542 17.98 -4.34 -10.65
CA HIS A 542 18.62 -4.09 -11.93
C HIS A 542 17.84 -4.81 -13.02
N PHE A 543 17.06 -4.07 -13.79
CA PHE A 543 16.44 -4.55 -15.02
C PHE A 543 17.53 -4.77 -16.08
N PRO A 544 17.77 -5.99 -16.59
CA PRO A 544 18.43 -6.18 -17.86
C PRO A 544 17.37 -6.31 -18.96
N THR A 545 17.75 -5.92 -20.16
CA THR A 545 17.06 -6.22 -21.41
C THR A 545 16.64 -7.69 -21.48
N LEU A 546 15.35 -7.94 -21.78
CA LEU A 546 14.75 -9.25 -22.07
C LEU A 546 15.29 -9.89 -23.37
N GLU A 547 16.57 -9.72 -23.70
CA GLU A 547 17.15 -10.15 -24.98
C GLU A 547 17.29 -11.67 -25.11
N PHE A 548 17.28 -12.43 -24.01
CA PHE A 548 17.43 -13.89 -24.08
C PHE A 548 16.11 -14.68 -24.15
N LEU A 549 14.97 -14.03 -23.88
CA LEU A 549 13.62 -14.64 -23.94
C LEU A 549 12.98 -14.54 -25.32
N TRP A 550 13.73 -14.09 -26.32
CA TRP A 550 13.26 -13.84 -27.68
C TRP A 550 13.36 -15.10 -28.54
N ASN A 551 12.31 -15.91 -28.47
CA ASN A 551 11.51 -16.34 -29.61
C ASN A 551 10.51 -17.40 -29.14
N ASP A 552 9.27 -16.95 -28.99
CA ASP A 552 8.06 -17.76 -28.85
C ASP A 552 7.87 -18.53 -27.54
N CYS A 553 7.24 -17.86 -26.55
CA CYS A 553 6.33 -18.32 -25.46
C CYS A 553 6.32 -17.21 -24.39
N PHE A 554 5.21 -16.78 -23.75
CA PHE A 554 4.81 -17.23 -22.41
C PHE A 554 3.72 -16.37 -21.75
N VAL A 555 3.27 -16.79 -20.55
CA VAL A 555 2.39 -16.11 -19.59
C VAL A 555 3.07 -16.06 -18.22
N ALA A 556 3.07 -14.93 -17.51
CA ALA A 556 3.77 -14.76 -16.22
C ALA A 556 2.81 -14.33 -15.10
N TYR A 557 2.90 -14.98 -13.94
CA TYR A 557 2.32 -14.51 -12.66
C TYR A 557 3.37 -13.75 -11.85
N TRP A 558 3.01 -13.19 -10.69
CA TRP A 558 3.91 -12.63 -9.69
C TRP A 558 3.35 -13.00 -8.30
N LEU A 559 4.16 -13.51 -7.36
CA LEU A 559 3.70 -14.04 -6.06
C LEU A 559 4.76 -13.92 -4.95
N ASN A 560 4.53 -13.12 -3.92
CA ASN A 560 5.47 -12.79 -2.83
C ASN A 560 6.04 -14.00 -2.03
N PRO A 561 7.38 -14.18 -1.91
CA PRO A 561 8.01 -15.01 -0.89
C PRO A 561 8.82 -14.21 0.15
N GLU A 562 8.80 -12.86 0.12
CA GLU A 562 9.66 -12.00 0.96
C GLU A 562 9.25 -11.87 2.43
N ALA A 563 8.23 -12.61 2.88
CA ALA A 563 7.86 -12.62 4.30
C ALA A 563 8.82 -13.42 5.20
N LEU A 564 9.72 -14.28 4.68
CA LEU A 564 10.41 -15.27 5.53
C LEU A 564 11.96 -15.29 5.58
N ILE A 565 12.72 -14.79 4.61
CA ILE A 565 14.20 -14.99 4.58
C ILE A 565 15.06 -13.70 4.78
N CYS A 566 14.51 -12.48 4.70
CA CYS A 566 15.25 -11.20 4.80
C CYS A 566 15.63 -10.98 6.25
N HIS A 567 14.84 -11.61 7.11
CA HIS A 567 15.04 -11.77 8.53
C HIS A 567 16.30 -12.57 8.91
N VAL A 568 16.87 -13.39 8.02
CA VAL A 568 17.97 -14.30 8.38
C VAL A 568 19.36 -13.74 8.05
N LEU A 569 19.51 -12.80 7.10
CA LEU A 569 20.84 -12.37 6.60
C LEU A 569 21.16 -10.87 6.70
N GLY A 570 20.25 -10.00 7.14
CA GLY A 570 20.59 -8.61 7.52
C GLY A 570 21.13 -7.72 6.38
N ILE A 571 20.71 -7.95 5.13
CA ILE A 571 20.99 -7.06 3.99
C ILE A 571 19.65 -6.50 3.51
N HIS A 572 19.41 -5.21 3.73
CA HIS A 572 18.21 -4.50 3.29
C HIS A 572 18.57 -3.53 2.15
N ASP A 573 18.09 -3.82 0.95
CA ASP A 573 17.95 -2.84 -0.12
C ASP A 573 16.60 -2.10 0.07
N THR A 574 16.60 -0.78 -0.08
CA THR A 574 15.60 0.15 0.48
C THR A 574 14.47 0.54 -0.47
N HIS A 575 14.06 -0.32 -1.40
CA HIS A 575 12.94 -0.03 -2.31
C HIS A 575 12.15 -1.31 -2.65
N VAL A 576 11.18 -1.69 -1.80
CA VAL A 576 10.21 -2.73 -2.16
C VAL A 576 8.94 -2.05 -2.67
N ALA A 577 8.75 -2.07 -3.99
CA ALA A 577 7.57 -1.55 -4.69
C ALA A 577 6.25 -2.14 -4.12
N SER A 578 5.11 -1.43 -4.15
CA SER A 578 3.81 -1.98 -3.69
C SER A 578 3.31 -3.15 -4.55
N GLY A 579 2.34 -3.95 -4.06
CA GLY A 579 1.71 -5.00 -4.88
C GLY A 579 1.31 -4.47 -6.25
N ARG A 580 0.51 -3.40 -6.29
CA ARG A 580 0.11 -2.71 -7.52
C ARG A 580 1.29 -2.28 -8.39
N GLU A 581 2.35 -1.72 -7.81
CA GLU A 581 3.54 -1.30 -8.57
C GLU A 581 4.31 -2.49 -9.15
N ARG A 582 4.52 -3.55 -8.37
CA ARG A 582 5.20 -4.78 -8.79
C ARG A 582 4.45 -5.45 -9.93
N TYR A 583 3.12 -5.60 -9.80
CA TYR A 583 2.30 -6.15 -10.87
C TYR A 583 2.26 -5.22 -12.10
N SER A 584 2.28 -3.90 -11.92
CA SER A 584 2.33 -2.92 -13.02
C SER A 584 3.65 -2.97 -13.79
N ASN A 585 4.77 -3.16 -13.08
CA ASN A 585 6.09 -3.28 -13.70
C ASN A 585 6.19 -4.56 -14.52
N MET A 586 5.70 -5.68 -13.99
CA MET A 586 5.59 -6.92 -14.75
C MET A 586 4.63 -6.76 -15.94
N SER A 587 3.47 -6.10 -15.80
CA SER A 587 2.56 -5.81 -16.92
C SER A 587 3.29 -5.10 -18.07
N LYS A 588 4.03 -4.02 -17.76
CA LYS A 588 4.83 -3.30 -18.75
C LYS A 588 5.90 -4.19 -19.38
N ALA A 589 6.58 -5.01 -18.58
CA ALA A 589 7.61 -5.94 -19.09
C ALA A 589 7.00 -6.95 -20.06
N LEU A 590 5.83 -7.52 -19.73
CA LEU A 590 5.11 -8.46 -20.60
C LEU A 590 4.65 -7.80 -21.89
N LEU A 591 4.12 -6.57 -21.82
CA LEU A 591 3.74 -5.80 -23.02
C LEU A 591 4.96 -5.51 -23.93
N ASN A 592 6.11 -5.20 -23.34
CA ASN A 592 7.34 -4.93 -24.07
C ASN A 592 7.94 -6.16 -24.76
N THR A 593 7.49 -7.38 -24.44
CA THR A 593 7.88 -8.58 -25.20
C THR A 593 7.35 -8.60 -26.63
N GLY A 594 6.30 -7.81 -26.93
CA GLY A 594 5.62 -7.83 -28.22
C GLY A 594 4.74 -9.07 -28.46
N ARG A 595 4.63 -9.98 -27.48
CA ARG A 595 3.77 -11.17 -27.53
C ARG A 595 2.54 -10.96 -26.63
N PRO A 596 1.33 -11.34 -27.06
CA PRO A 596 0.16 -11.35 -26.18
C PRO A 596 0.32 -12.41 -25.09
N ILE A 597 0.27 -11.95 -23.85
CA ILE A 597 0.44 -12.74 -22.64
C ILE A 597 -0.80 -12.53 -21.78
N PHE A 598 -1.53 -13.61 -21.47
CA PHE A 598 -2.55 -13.60 -20.42
C PHE A 598 -1.85 -13.34 -19.08
N TYR A 599 -2.31 -12.41 -18.26
CA TYR A 599 -1.63 -12.07 -17.01
C TYR A 599 -2.58 -12.21 -15.82
N SER A 600 -2.35 -13.22 -14.98
CA SER A 600 -3.11 -13.43 -13.76
C SER A 600 -2.30 -12.96 -12.54
N LEU A 601 -2.92 -12.11 -11.71
CA LEU A 601 -2.30 -11.49 -10.54
C LEU A 601 -2.67 -12.28 -9.28
N CYS A 602 -1.70 -12.59 -8.43
CA CYS A 602 -1.95 -13.37 -7.22
C CYS A 602 -1.32 -12.70 -6.00
N GLU A 603 -2.05 -11.79 -5.37
CA GLU A 603 -1.70 -11.20 -4.07
C GLU A 603 -2.70 -11.59 -2.97
N TRP A 604 -3.37 -12.73 -3.17
CA TRP A 604 -4.35 -13.33 -2.24
C TRP A 604 -5.56 -12.45 -1.90
N GLY A 605 -5.81 -11.38 -2.65
CA GLY A 605 -6.91 -10.44 -2.42
C GLY A 605 -6.63 -9.39 -1.35
N GLN A 606 -5.40 -9.25 -0.87
CA GLN A 606 -5.02 -8.37 0.25
C GLN A 606 -5.25 -6.88 -0.06
N ASP A 607 -4.96 -6.48 -1.29
CA ASP A 607 -5.04 -5.11 -1.81
C ASP A 607 -6.29 -4.89 -2.69
N ASN A 608 -7.33 -5.73 -2.54
CA ASN A 608 -8.59 -5.65 -3.30
C ASN A 608 -8.37 -5.48 -4.83
N PRO A 609 -7.66 -6.40 -5.50
CA PRO A 609 -7.20 -6.22 -6.87
C PRO A 609 -8.33 -6.04 -7.88
N ALA A 610 -9.56 -6.49 -7.57
CA ALA A 610 -10.75 -6.21 -8.37
C ALA A 610 -10.94 -4.72 -8.70
N THR A 611 -10.48 -3.83 -7.83
CA THR A 611 -10.62 -2.38 -8.00
C THR A 611 -9.58 -1.74 -8.92
N TRP A 612 -8.49 -2.43 -9.28
CA TRP A 612 -7.39 -1.83 -10.05
C TRP A 612 -6.72 -2.76 -11.09
N ALA A 613 -6.72 -4.07 -10.89
CA ALA A 613 -5.97 -5.04 -11.69
C ALA A 613 -6.45 -5.14 -13.14
N SER A 614 -7.72 -4.81 -13.41
CA SER A 614 -8.29 -4.78 -14.76
C SER A 614 -7.56 -3.86 -15.74
N SER A 615 -6.84 -2.85 -15.22
CA SER A 615 -6.04 -1.94 -16.04
C SER A 615 -4.67 -2.48 -16.44
N ILE A 616 -4.21 -3.57 -15.82
CA ILE A 616 -2.83 -4.08 -15.98
C ILE A 616 -2.74 -5.59 -16.21
N GLY A 617 -3.81 -6.36 -16.02
CA GLY A 617 -3.83 -7.81 -16.23
C GLY A 617 -5.19 -8.32 -16.71
N ASN A 618 -5.36 -9.65 -16.71
CA ASN A 618 -6.51 -10.35 -17.28
C ASN A 618 -7.33 -11.14 -16.24
N SER A 619 -6.72 -11.49 -15.11
CA SER A 619 -7.42 -12.02 -13.95
C SER A 619 -6.66 -11.68 -12.68
N TRP A 620 -7.33 -11.77 -11.53
CA TRP A 620 -6.71 -11.47 -10.24
C TRP A 620 -7.36 -12.23 -9.10
N ARG A 621 -6.54 -12.62 -8.14
CA ARG A 621 -7.00 -13.31 -6.94
C ARG A 621 -7.85 -12.43 -6.06
N THR A 622 -9.05 -12.90 -5.72
CA THR A 622 -9.94 -12.23 -4.76
C THR A 622 -9.89 -12.86 -3.38
N THR A 623 -9.21 -14.00 -3.25
CA THR A 623 -9.13 -14.79 -2.02
C THR A 623 -7.77 -15.47 -1.83
N GLY A 624 -7.46 -15.82 -0.58
CA GLY A 624 -6.38 -16.76 -0.25
C GLY A 624 -6.69 -18.20 -0.69
N ASP A 625 -5.76 -19.12 -0.44
CA ASP A 625 -5.77 -20.47 -0.99
C ASP A 625 -7.01 -21.29 -0.62
N ILE A 626 -7.58 -21.95 -1.62
CA ILE A 626 -8.65 -22.93 -1.45
C ILE A 626 -8.10 -24.25 -0.92
N LYS A 627 -8.98 -25.03 -0.30
CA LYS A 627 -8.70 -26.39 0.16
C LYS A 627 -9.87 -27.25 -0.26
N ASP A 628 -9.63 -28.53 -0.50
CA ASP A 628 -10.65 -29.51 -0.86
C ASP A 628 -11.56 -29.88 0.34
N THR A 629 -12.27 -28.88 0.87
CA THR A 629 -13.31 -29.02 1.90
C THR A 629 -14.47 -28.09 1.60
N TRP A 630 -15.67 -28.50 2.02
CA TRP A 630 -16.90 -27.73 1.82
C TRP A 630 -16.82 -26.32 2.43
N GLU A 631 -16.23 -26.18 3.63
CA GLU A 631 -16.09 -24.91 4.32
C GLU A 631 -15.15 -23.96 3.58
N SER A 632 -14.04 -24.48 3.06
CA SER A 632 -13.08 -23.66 2.33
C SER A 632 -13.70 -23.17 1.02
N MET A 633 -14.27 -24.08 0.22
CA MET A 633 -14.92 -23.76 -1.06
C MET A 633 -16.06 -22.75 -0.88
N THR A 634 -16.94 -22.97 0.10
CA THR A 634 -18.06 -22.04 0.34
C THR A 634 -17.59 -20.68 0.86
N SER A 635 -16.54 -20.64 1.71
CA SER A 635 -15.92 -19.39 2.16
C SER A 635 -15.31 -18.61 0.99
N ARG A 636 -14.62 -19.27 0.06
CA ARG A 636 -14.05 -18.61 -1.13
C ARG A 636 -15.15 -18.01 -2.01
N ALA A 637 -16.25 -18.74 -2.22
CA ALA A 637 -17.40 -18.24 -2.95
C ALA A 637 -18.00 -16.97 -2.32
N ASP A 638 -18.18 -16.96 -0.99
CA ASP A 638 -18.74 -15.82 -0.25
C ASP A 638 -17.83 -14.58 -0.32
N LEU A 639 -16.50 -14.77 -0.24
CA LEU A 639 -15.52 -13.68 -0.39
C LEU A 639 -15.47 -13.13 -1.82
N ASN A 640 -15.72 -13.96 -2.82
CA ASN A 640 -15.69 -13.55 -4.23
C ASN A 640 -16.96 -12.83 -4.69
N ASP A 641 -18.10 -13.10 -4.07
CA ASP A 641 -19.42 -12.57 -4.44
C ASP A 641 -19.46 -11.03 -4.48
N VAL A 642 -18.77 -10.39 -3.52
CA VAL A 642 -18.73 -8.91 -3.40
C VAL A 642 -18.08 -8.23 -4.61
N TRP A 643 -17.26 -8.96 -5.37
CA TRP A 643 -16.50 -8.42 -6.51
C TRP A 643 -17.23 -8.57 -7.85
N ALA A 644 -18.47 -9.10 -7.87
CA ALA A 644 -19.19 -9.42 -9.10
C ALA A 644 -19.27 -8.28 -10.13
N SER A 645 -19.35 -7.03 -9.67
CA SER A 645 -19.43 -5.86 -10.57
C SER A 645 -18.11 -5.53 -11.30
N TYR A 646 -16.99 -6.12 -10.90
CA TYR A 646 -15.66 -5.85 -11.48
C TYR A 646 -15.22 -6.90 -12.52
N ALA A 647 -15.88 -8.06 -12.57
CA ALA A 647 -15.61 -9.06 -13.60
C ALA A 647 -16.31 -8.70 -14.91
N GLY A 648 -15.58 -8.86 -16.02
CA GLY A 648 -16.11 -8.63 -17.35
C GLY A 648 -15.10 -8.98 -18.44
N PRO A 649 -15.47 -8.88 -19.72
CA PRO A 649 -14.57 -9.16 -20.83
C PRO A 649 -13.25 -8.39 -20.70
N GLY A 650 -12.15 -9.12 -20.51
CA GLY A 650 -10.80 -8.58 -20.34
C GLY A 650 -10.24 -8.62 -18.91
N GLY A 651 -11.06 -8.91 -17.89
CA GLY A 651 -10.65 -8.97 -16.48
C GLY A 651 -11.57 -9.85 -15.62
N TRP A 652 -11.02 -10.87 -14.99
CA TRP A 652 -11.80 -11.89 -14.26
C TRP A 652 -11.39 -12.00 -12.79
N ASN A 653 -12.38 -12.07 -11.90
CA ASN A 653 -12.15 -12.38 -10.49
C ASN A 653 -11.80 -13.88 -10.35
N ASP A 654 -10.71 -14.17 -9.65
CA ASP A 654 -10.19 -15.53 -9.43
C ASP A 654 -10.29 -15.91 -7.94
N PRO A 655 -11.29 -16.73 -7.54
CA PRO A 655 -11.44 -17.25 -6.18
C PRO A 655 -10.61 -18.52 -5.91
N ASP A 656 -9.59 -18.80 -6.74
CA ASP A 656 -8.74 -20.01 -6.77
C ASP A 656 -9.23 -21.14 -7.69
N MET A 657 -8.39 -22.16 -7.83
CA MET A 657 -8.54 -23.36 -8.65
C MET A 657 -9.73 -24.23 -8.23
N LEU A 658 -10.12 -25.13 -9.13
CA LEU A 658 -11.13 -26.16 -8.90
C LEU A 658 -10.52 -27.34 -8.14
N GLU A 659 -11.10 -27.66 -7.00
CA GLU A 659 -10.77 -28.86 -6.20
C GLU A 659 -11.52 -30.13 -6.66
N VAL A 660 -12.26 -30.02 -7.78
CA VAL A 660 -13.10 -31.11 -8.32
C VAL A 660 -12.29 -32.36 -8.60
N GLY A 661 -12.58 -33.44 -7.86
CA GLY A 661 -11.94 -34.75 -8.02
C GLY A 661 -10.72 -35.00 -7.14
N ASN A 662 -10.42 -34.14 -6.15
CA ASN A 662 -9.31 -34.35 -5.21
C ASN A 662 -9.66 -35.27 -4.01
N GLY A 663 -10.94 -35.59 -3.82
CA GLY A 663 -11.45 -36.63 -2.93
C GLY A 663 -11.87 -36.20 -1.52
N GLY A 664 -11.78 -34.91 -1.19
CA GLY A 664 -12.15 -34.30 0.08
C GLY A 664 -13.61 -33.83 0.18
N MET A 665 -14.31 -33.70 -0.95
CA MET A 665 -15.73 -33.36 -1.02
C MET A 665 -16.54 -34.46 -1.74
N SER A 666 -17.85 -34.49 -1.53
CA SER A 666 -18.77 -35.35 -2.25
C SER A 666 -19.04 -34.85 -3.67
N THR A 667 -19.59 -35.71 -4.54
CA THR A 667 -19.97 -35.33 -5.91
C THR A 667 -20.93 -34.14 -5.96
N GLU A 668 -21.91 -34.09 -5.06
CA GLU A 668 -22.88 -32.98 -5.00
C GLU A 668 -22.21 -31.66 -4.61
N GLU A 669 -21.23 -31.73 -3.71
CA GLU A 669 -20.43 -30.58 -3.30
C GLU A 669 -19.52 -30.10 -4.44
N TYR A 670 -18.88 -31.02 -5.17
CA TYR A 670 -18.11 -30.69 -6.38
C TYR A 670 -18.97 -30.12 -7.50
N ARG A 671 -20.20 -30.64 -7.69
CA ARG A 671 -21.17 -30.09 -8.62
C ARG A 671 -21.53 -28.66 -8.26
N SER A 672 -21.69 -28.38 -6.96
CA SER A 672 -21.93 -27.03 -6.44
C SER A 672 -20.73 -26.10 -6.68
N HIS A 673 -19.53 -26.56 -6.37
CA HIS A 673 -18.29 -25.84 -6.61
C HIS A 673 -18.13 -25.43 -8.09
N PHE A 674 -18.28 -26.38 -9.02
CA PHE A 674 -18.17 -26.10 -10.45
C PHE A 674 -19.28 -25.15 -10.94
N SER A 675 -20.51 -25.30 -10.45
CA SER A 675 -21.64 -24.43 -10.80
C SER A 675 -21.41 -22.98 -10.37
N ILE A 676 -20.91 -22.77 -9.15
CA ILE A 676 -20.65 -21.44 -8.60
C ILE A 676 -19.46 -20.78 -9.31
N TRP A 677 -18.37 -21.50 -9.57
CA TRP A 677 -17.23 -20.97 -10.34
C TRP A 677 -17.63 -20.63 -11.78
N ALA A 678 -18.46 -21.46 -12.40
CA ALA A 678 -18.98 -21.20 -13.73
C ALA A 678 -19.87 -19.94 -13.76
N LEU A 679 -20.80 -19.81 -12.82
CA LEU A 679 -21.64 -18.62 -12.67
C LEU A 679 -20.81 -17.37 -12.37
N ALA A 680 -19.74 -17.52 -11.59
CA ALA A 680 -18.85 -16.44 -11.19
C ALA A 680 -17.98 -15.91 -12.33
N LYS A 681 -17.93 -16.60 -13.49
CA LYS A 681 -16.97 -16.35 -14.58
C LYS A 681 -15.51 -16.46 -14.11
N ALA A 682 -15.27 -17.26 -13.08
CA ALA A 682 -13.93 -17.54 -12.59
C ALA A 682 -13.11 -18.31 -13.64
N PRO A 683 -11.77 -18.17 -13.65
CA PRO A 683 -10.91 -19.10 -14.36
C PRO A 683 -11.18 -20.55 -13.91
N LEU A 684 -11.54 -21.44 -14.84
CA LEU A 684 -11.80 -22.85 -14.55
C LEU A 684 -10.49 -23.65 -14.61
N LEU A 685 -9.63 -23.48 -13.60
CA LEU A 685 -8.35 -24.19 -13.49
C LEU A 685 -8.54 -25.52 -12.75
N ILE A 686 -8.24 -26.65 -13.39
CA ILE A 686 -8.41 -27.99 -12.80
C ILE A 686 -7.25 -28.29 -11.84
N GLY A 687 -7.54 -28.57 -10.57
CA GLY A 687 -6.55 -28.88 -9.53
C GLY A 687 -6.28 -30.38 -9.29
N CYS A 688 -7.01 -31.29 -9.94
CA CYS A 688 -6.86 -32.74 -9.77
C CYS A 688 -5.97 -33.41 -10.84
N ASP A 689 -5.54 -34.65 -10.58
CA ASP A 689 -4.74 -35.44 -11.53
C ASP A 689 -5.59 -36.04 -12.65
N ILE A 690 -5.70 -35.32 -13.75
CA ILE A 690 -6.49 -35.72 -14.92
C ILE A 690 -6.04 -37.02 -15.61
N ARG A 691 -4.86 -37.55 -15.28
CA ARG A 691 -4.40 -38.85 -15.83
C ARG A 691 -5.13 -40.02 -15.18
N SER A 692 -5.64 -39.82 -13.98
CA SER A 692 -6.31 -40.83 -13.17
C SER A 692 -7.70 -40.40 -12.68
N MET A 693 -8.29 -39.37 -13.28
CA MET A 693 -9.66 -38.95 -12.94
C MET A 693 -10.66 -40.07 -13.24
N ASP A 694 -11.63 -40.25 -12.36
CA ASP A 694 -12.74 -41.17 -12.60
C ASP A 694 -13.79 -40.56 -13.56
N ASN A 695 -14.73 -41.40 -13.99
CA ASN A 695 -15.76 -40.99 -14.94
C ASN A 695 -16.69 -39.92 -14.35
N GLU A 696 -16.92 -39.94 -13.04
CA GLU A 696 -17.79 -38.99 -12.36
C GLU A 696 -17.16 -37.58 -12.32
N THR A 697 -15.87 -37.50 -11.97
CA THR A 697 -15.07 -36.27 -12.06
C THR A 697 -15.00 -35.75 -13.50
N PHE A 698 -14.79 -36.64 -14.47
CA PHE A 698 -14.78 -36.26 -15.87
C PHE A 698 -16.13 -35.69 -16.32
N GLU A 699 -17.25 -36.31 -15.96
CA GLU A 699 -18.60 -35.82 -16.27
C GLU A 699 -18.87 -34.43 -15.68
N LEU A 700 -18.38 -34.16 -14.46
CA LEU A 700 -18.46 -32.83 -13.86
C LEU A 700 -17.65 -31.80 -14.66
N LEU A 701 -16.37 -32.07 -14.89
CA LEU A 701 -15.44 -31.14 -15.56
C LEU A 701 -15.73 -30.95 -17.05
N SER A 702 -16.40 -31.92 -17.69
CA SER A 702 -16.69 -31.91 -19.12
C SER A 702 -18.09 -31.41 -19.49
N ASN A 703 -18.90 -30.98 -18.51
CA ASN A 703 -20.25 -30.50 -18.76
C ASN A 703 -20.26 -29.20 -19.60
N LYS A 704 -20.56 -29.35 -20.89
CA LYS A 704 -20.58 -28.26 -21.87
C LYS A 704 -21.57 -27.15 -21.51
N GLU A 705 -22.73 -27.48 -21.00
CA GLU A 705 -23.78 -26.48 -20.72
C GLU A 705 -23.37 -25.58 -19.54
N VAL A 706 -22.68 -26.13 -18.53
CA VAL A 706 -22.12 -25.36 -17.40
C VAL A 706 -20.92 -24.52 -17.86
N ILE A 707 -20.02 -25.09 -18.68
CA ILE A 707 -18.90 -24.36 -19.29
C ILE A 707 -19.41 -23.21 -20.17
N GLU A 708 -20.49 -23.40 -20.93
CA GLU A 708 -21.11 -22.35 -21.74
C GLU A 708 -21.64 -21.19 -20.88
N VAL A 709 -22.09 -21.46 -19.65
CA VAL A 709 -22.39 -20.38 -18.70
C VAL A 709 -21.13 -19.64 -18.35
N ASN A 710 -20.02 -20.30 -18.00
CA ASN A 710 -18.75 -19.61 -17.72
C ASN A 710 -18.25 -18.79 -18.92
N GLN A 711 -18.34 -19.35 -20.13
CA GLN A 711 -17.80 -18.80 -21.37
C GLN A 711 -18.77 -17.87 -22.12
N ASP A 712 -19.91 -17.51 -21.53
CA ASP A 712 -20.88 -16.63 -22.17
C ASP A 712 -20.28 -15.25 -22.48
N LYS A 713 -20.47 -14.78 -23.74
CA LYS A 713 -19.86 -13.55 -24.28
C LYS A 713 -20.24 -12.26 -23.54
N LEU A 714 -21.30 -12.25 -22.72
CA LEU A 714 -21.64 -11.09 -21.90
C LEU A 714 -20.60 -10.87 -20.79
N GLY A 715 -19.97 -11.94 -20.32
CA GLY A 715 -18.92 -11.88 -19.30
C GLY A 715 -19.37 -11.37 -17.93
N ALA A 716 -20.68 -11.21 -17.69
CA ALA A 716 -21.19 -10.72 -16.42
C ALA A 716 -21.16 -11.81 -15.35
N GLN A 717 -20.38 -11.61 -14.29
CA GLN A 717 -20.36 -12.47 -13.12
C GLN A 717 -21.74 -12.51 -12.46
N GLY A 718 -22.25 -13.72 -12.22
CA GLY A 718 -23.42 -13.90 -11.38
C GLY A 718 -23.08 -13.75 -9.91
N LYS A 719 -24.10 -13.44 -9.11
CA LYS A 719 -23.97 -13.15 -7.69
C LYS A 719 -25.11 -13.75 -6.88
N LYS A 720 -24.96 -13.77 -5.57
CA LYS A 720 -26.06 -14.11 -4.66
C LYS A 720 -27.14 -13.03 -4.73
N VAL A 721 -28.37 -13.44 -5.04
CA VAL A 721 -29.52 -12.52 -5.15
C VAL A 721 -30.55 -12.72 -4.03
N LYS A 722 -30.56 -13.89 -3.39
CA LYS A 722 -31.43 -14.19 -2.26
C LYS A 722 -30.78 -15.22 -1.34
N LYS A 723 -31.02 -15.04 -0.04
CA LYS A 723 -30.62 -15.98 1.00
C LYS A 723 -31.76 -16.13 2.02
N THR A 724 -32.10 -17.35 2.39
CA THR A 724 -33.08 -17.65 3.44
C THR A 724 -32.55 -18.81 4.27
N GLY A 725 -32.04 -18.50 5.47
CA GLY A 725 -31.21 -19.46 6.20
C GLY A 725 -29.95 -19.77 5.39
N ASP A 726 -29.66 -21.06 5.20
CA ASP A 726 -28.55 -21.55 4.38
C ASP A 726 -28.98 -21.98 2.96
N LEU A 727 -30.19 -21.60 2.56
CA LEU A 727 -30.69 -21.75 1.19
C LEU A 727 -30.45 -20.47 0.40
N GLU A 728 -29.79 -20.61 -0.75
CA GLU A 728 -29.34 -19.47 -1.54
C GLU A 728 -29.83 -19.56 -2.99
N VAL A 729 -30.15 -18.40 -3.57
CA VAL A 729 -30.36 -18.23 -5.01
C VAL A 729 -29.26 -17.33 -5.51
N TRP A 730 -28.49 -17.84 -6.47
CA TRP A 730 -27.49 -17.08 -7.20
C TRP A 730 -27.94 -16.90 -8.64
N SER A 731 -27.69 -15.74 -9.22
CA SER A 731 -28.10 -15.45 -10.58
C SER A 731 -27.18 -14.45 -11.27
N GLY A 732 -27.07 -14.58 -12.59
CA GLY A 732 -26.33 -13.65 -13.44
C GLY A 732 -26.94 -13.61 -14.84
N PRO A 733 -26.94 -12.45 -15.51
CA PRO A 733 -27.40 -12.34 -16.87
C PRO A 733 -26.45 -13.10 -17.82
N LEU A 734 -27.02 -13.66 -18.86
CA LEU A 734 -26.30 -14.26 -19.98
C LEU A 734 -26.65 -13.51 -21.27
N SER A 735 -25.92 -13.81 -22.32
CA SER A 735 -26.21 -13.31 -23.64
C SER A 735 -27.59 -13.73 -24.15
N ASP A 736 -28.09 -12.93 -25.08
CA ASP A 736 -29.36 -13.16 -25.78
C ASP A 736 -30.54 -13.17 -24.78
N ASN A 737 -30.48 -12.28 -23.77
CA ASN A 737 -31.45 -12.09 -22.68
C ASN A 737 -31.72 -13.33 -21.82
N ARG A 738 -30.83 -14.32 -21.85
CA ARG A 738 -30.92 -15.48 -20.97
C ARG A 738 -30.46 -15.12 -19.56
N VAL A 739 -30.83 -15.95 -18.58
CA VAL A 739 -30.42 -15.78 -17.18
C VAL A 739 -29.92 -17.11 -16.62
N ALA A 740 -28.73 -17.13 -16.04
CA ALA A 740 -28.25 -18.27 -15.27
C ALA A 740 -28.80 -18.20 -13.84
N VAL A 741 -29.24 -19.33 -13.30
CA VAL A 741 -29.74 -19.44 -11.91
C VAL A 741 -29.14 -20.68 -11.26
N VAL A 742 -28.55 -20.52 -10.08
CA VAL A 742 -28.14 -21.62 -9.21
C VAL A 742 -28.98 -21.58 -7.94
N LEU A 743 -29.70 -22.67 -7.67
CA LEU A 743 -30.40 -22.90 -6.41
C LEU A 743 -29.47 -23.76 -5.55
N TRP A 744 -28.91 -23.18 -4.49
CA TRP A 744 -27.85 -23.80 -3.71
C TRP A 744 -28.31 -24.09 -2.28
N ASN A 745 -28.31 -25.36 -1.90
CA ASN A 745 -28.63 -25.81 -0.55
C ASN A 745 -27.34 -26.05 0.24
N ARG A 746 -27.05 -25.20 1.23
CA ARG A 746 -25.91 -25.39 2.13
C ARG A 746 -26.30 -26.11 3.43
N GLU A 747 -27.57 -26.48 3.60
CA GLU A 747 -28.05 -27.23 4.76
C GLU A 747 -27.70 -28.71 4.66
N SER A 748 -27.72 -29.38 5.82
CA SER A 748 -27.47 -30.82 5.96
C SER A 748 -28.68 -31.69 5.64
N SER A 749 -29.78 -31.12 5.13
CA SER A 749 -31.00 -31.83 4.73
C SER A 749 -31.56 -31.30 3.41
N GLU A 750 -32.31 -32.16 2.70
CA GLU A 750 -33.04 -31.77 1.50
C GLU A 750 -33.98 -30.58 1.78
N ALA A 751 -33.95 -29.58 0.89
CA ALA A 751 -34.77 -28.38 1.01
C ALA A 751 -35.34 -27.94 -0.33
N THR A 752 -36.48 -27.25 -0.29
CA THR A 752 -37.09 -26.63 -1.46
C THR A 752 -36.66 -25.18 -1.58
N ILE A 753 -36.06 -24.81 -2.71
CA ILE A 753 -35.60 -23.45 -2.99
C ILE A 753 -36.47 -22.84 -4.09
N ILE A 754 -36.83 -21.57 -3.91
CA ILE A 754 -37.68 -20.80 -4.83
C ILE A 754 -36.94 -19.53 -5.26
N ALA A 755 -36.73 -19.39 -6.56
CA ALA A 755 -36.27 -18.16 -7.20
C ALA A 755 -37.45 -17.46 -7.88
N ASP A 756 -37.88 -16.34 -7.33
CA ASP A 756 -38.94 -15.52 -7.91
C ASP A 756 -38.38 -14.63 -9.03
N TRP A 757 -39.17 -14.29 -10.05
CA TRP A 757 -38.70 -13.48 -11.18
C TRP A 757 -38.15 -12.12 -10.74
N SER A 758 -38.69 -11.56 -9.65
CA SER A 758 -38.19 -10.34 -9.02
C SER A 758 -36.78 -10.46 -8.46
N ASP A 759 -36.37 -11.66 -8.03
CA ASP A 759 -35.06 -11.90 -7.41
C ASP A 759 -33.97 -12.00 -8.49
N ILE A 760 -34.31 -12.58 -9.64
CA ILE A 760 -33.37 -12.91 -10.72
C ILE A 760 -33.44 -11.94 -11.91
N GLY A 761 -34.09 -10.80 -11.74
CA GLY A 761 -34.12 -9.72 -12.73
C GLY A 761 -34.98 -9.98 -13.98
N LEU A 762 -35.94 -10.91 -13.91
CA LEU A 762 -36.90 -11.17 -14.98
C LEU A 762 -38.17 -10.33 -14.81
N ASN A 763 -38.82 -10.00 -15.93
CA ASN A 763 -40.14 -9.35 -15.89
C ASN A 763 -41.18 -10.30 -15.26
N SER A 764 -42.05 -9.80 -14.40
CA SER A 764 -43.07 -10.61 -13.70
C SER A 764 -44.05 -11.32 -14.63
N SER A 765 -44.23 -10.82 -15.86
CA SER A 765 -45.05 -11.43 -16.91
C SER A 765 -44.27 -12.36 -17.86
N ALA A 766 -42.95 -12.45 -17.71
CA ALA A 766 -42.10 -13.27 -18.56
C ALA A 766 -42.48 -14.74 -18.46
N VAL A 767 -42.53 -15.37 -19.63
CA VAL A 767 -42.59 -16.81 -19.79
C VAL A 767 -41.19 -17.25 -20.17
N VAL A 768 -40.64 -18.26 -19.51
CA VAL A 768 -39.29 -18.74 -19.80
C VAL A 768 -39.27 -20.25 -19.95
N ASP A 769 -38.37 -20.75 -20.78
CA ASP A 769 -37.96 -22.15 -20.76
C ASP A 769 -36.74 -22.29 -19.85
N ALA A 770 -36.77 -23.24 -18.90
CA ALA A 770 -35.69 -23.50 -17.96
C ALA A 770 -34.96 -24.79 -18.34
N ARG A 771 -33.73 -24.65 -18.82
CA ARG A 771 -32.82 -25.77 -19.10
C ARG A 771 -32.02 -26.09 -17.83
N ASP A 772 -32.23 -27.25 -17.22
CA ASP A 772 -31.36 -27.77 -16.16
C ASP A 772 -30.06 -28.28 -16.80
N LEU A 773 -28.94 -27.66 -16.42
CA LEU A 773 -27.64 -27.89 -17.06
C LEU A 773 -26.96 -29.18 -16.60
N TRP A 774 -27.40 -29.76 -15.49
CA TRP A 774 -26.85 -31.00 -14.95
C TRP A 774 -27.68 -32.21 -15.39
N THR A 775 -29.01 -32.08 -15.47
CA THR A 775 -29.87 -33.18 -15.95
C THR A 775 -30.12 -33.13 -17.45
N HIS A 776 -29.68 -32.07 -18.14
CA HIS A 776 -29.89 -31.86 -19.57
C HIS A 776 -31.37 -31.99 -19.98
N SER A 777 -32.25 -31.48 -19.12
CA SER A 777 -33.70 -31.50 -19.32
C SER A 777 -34.25 -30.08 -19.34
N THR A 778 -35.35 -29.87 -20.08
CA THR A 778 -35.96 -28.54 -20.22
C THR A 778 -37.37 -28.57 -19.67
N ILE A 779 -37.66 -27.64 -18.78
CA ILE A 779 -39.01 -27.33 -18.31
C ILE A 779 -39.51 -26.13 -19.11
N TYR A 780 -40.54 -26.36 -19.93
CA TYR A 780 -41.05 -25.34 -20.84
C TYR A 780 -42.08 -24.43 -20.17
N SER A 781 -42.11 -23.18 -20.60
CA SER A 781 -43.18 -22.22 -20.30
C SER A 781 -43.43 -21.94 -18.81
N ILE A 782 -42.37 -21.87 -18.00
CA ILE A 782 -42.44 -21.47 -16.59
C ILE A 782 -42.84 -20.00 -16.48
N ARG A 783 -43.64 -19.67 -15.46
CA ARG A 783 -44.07 -18.31 -15.13
C ARG A 783 -43.83 -18.02 -13.65
N HIS A 784 -43.55 -16.76 -13.35
CA HIS A 784 -43.45 -16.16 -12.02
C HIS A 784 -42.28 -16.61 -11.13
N GLN A 785 -41.98 -17.90 -11.08
CA GLN A 785 -40.96 -18.47 -10.21
C GLN A 785 -40.40 -19.79 -10.73
N LEU A 786 -39.15 -20.07 -10.38
CA LEU A 786 -38.49 -21.37 -10.54
C LEU A 786 -38.40 -22.03 -9.16
N LYS A 787 -38.80 -23.29 -9.08
CA LYS A 787 -38.83 -24.06 -7.83
C LYS A 787 -38.17 -25.41 -8.05
N ALA A 788 -37.26 -25.79 -7.16
CA ALA A 788 -36.68 -27.12 -7.14
C ALA A 788 -36.48 -27.62 -5.72
N THR A 789 -36.57 -28.93 -5.55
CA THR A 789 -36.10 -29.62 -4.35
C THR A 789 -34.63 -29.98 -4.57
N VAL A 790 -33.79 -29.65 -3.59
CA VAL A 790 -32.33 -29.74 -3.66
C VAL A 790 -31.83 -30.49 -2.43
N GLU A 791 -31.07 -31.56 -2.67
CA GLU A 791 -30.47 -32.39 -1.61
C GLU A 791 -29.52 -31.58 -0.71
N ALA A 792 -29.15 -32.16 0.44
CA ALA A 792 -28.16 -31.58 1.34
C ALA A 792 -26.84 -31.31 0.62
N HIS A 793 -26.25 -30.13 0.84
CA HIS A 793 -24.99 -29.69 0.21
C HIS A 793 -24.97 -29.78 -1.33
N ALA A 794 -26.14 -29.74 -1.99
CA ALA A 794 -26.26 -29.85 -3.43
C ALA A 794 -26.72 -28.54 -4.07
N CYS A 795 -26.66 -28.48 -5.40
CA CYS A 795 -27.23 -27.38 -6.17
C CYS A 795 -28.02 -27.87 -7.39
N LYS A 796 -28.87 -26.99 -7.91
CA LYS A 796 -29.45 -27.09 -9.25
C LYS A 796 -29.06 -25.86 -10.05
N MET A 797 -28.58 -26.04 -11.28
CA MET A 797 -28.15 -24.96 -12.15
C MET A 797 -29.01 -24.94 -13.41
N TYR A 798 -29.54 -23.78 -13.75
CA TYR A 798 -30.44 -23.58 -14.88
C TYR A 798 -29.97 -22.44 -15.78
N ALA A 799 -30.21 -22.57 -17.08
CA ALA A 799 -30.26 -21.45 -18.02
C ALA A 799 -31.71 -21.18 -18.40
N LEU A 800 -32.19 -19.98 -18.10
CA LEU A 800 -33.54 -19.52 -18.41
C LEU A 800 -33.53 -18.74 -19.72
N THR A 801 -34.44 -19.09 -20.63
CA THR A 801 -34.61 -18.41 -21.94
C THR A 801 -35.99 -17.77 -22.00
N PRO A 802 -36.10 -16.44 -21.89
CA PRO A 802 -37.37 -15.74 -22.03
C PRO A 802 -37.93 -15.76 -23.46
N HIS A 803 -39.25 -15.82 -23.57
CA HIS A 803 -40.02 -15.74 -24.82
C HIS A 803 -40.40 -14.32 -25.23
#